data_AF-A0A6P3Y052-F1
#
_entry.id   AF-A0A6P3Y052-F1
#
_cell.length_a   1.000
_cell.length_b   1.000
_cell.length_c   1.000
_cell.angle_alpha   90.00
_cell.angle_beta   90.00
_cell.angle_gamma   90.00
#
_symmetry.space_group_name_H-M   'P 1'
#
loop_
_entity.id
_entity.type
_entity.pdbx_description
1 polymer ?
#
loop_
_entity_poly.entity_id
_entity_poly.type
_entity_poly.pdbx_seq_one_letter_code
_entity_poly.pdbx_strand_id
1 'polypeptide(L)'
;MSSNLNAKLDELQQRGDRQLETTVALCEIRTQLQELTKSVESCQSEVSEVKRDMVAIKHELDTVQQVKEEIEELREYVDRLEEHSHRRKLRLLEQGLTLFLSYAILAAVLGMLQFGYNTGVINAPEVNIENFMKDVYKDRYGEDISDDSVKKLYSVAVSIFAIGGMVGGFSGGTIANRFGRKGGLLLNNVLGIVGACLMGFTKLAESYEMLFFGRFIIGVNCGLNTSLVPMYISEIAPLNLRGGLGTVNQLAVTVGLLVSQVLGIEQILGTNEGWPVLLGLAICPAILQLLLLPVCPESPRYLLITKQWEEEARKALRRLRASNQVEEDIEEMRAEERAQQAESTISMTELICSPTLRAPLVIGVVMQLSQQLSGINAVFYYSTNLFTSSGLTDESAKFATIGIGAIMVCMTLVSIPLMDRTGRRTLHLYGLGGMFIFSIFITISFLIKEFFGYVQEMIDWMSYLSVVSTLSFVVFFAVGPGSIPWMITAELFSQGPRPAAMSIAVLVNWIANFLVGIGFPSMKTSLENYTFLPFSAFLAIFWIFTYKKVPETKNKTFEEILALFRHGNDRSSLRDSRLYGSMLNCVNALEGHIPPAESAALMVAEEKPHPDSFVFAAGSERSSVAPAQPERPPPPLPPPRFPNSGV
;
A
#
# COMPACT_ATOMS: atom_id res chain seq x y z
N MET A 1 37.94 71.34 37.51
CA MET A 1 37.56 71.95 38.81
C MET A 1 38.74 72.13 39.74
N SER A 2 39.56 71.11 40.03
CA SER A 2 40.77 71.26 40.88
C SER A 2 41.74 72.36 40.38
N SER A 3 41.94 72.51 39.06
CA SER A 3 42.73 73.63 38.52
C SER A 3 42.09 75.01 38.74
N ASN A 4 40.76 75.08 38.76
CA ASN A 4 39.99 76.32 38.97
C ASN A 4 39.95 76.69 40.46
N LEU A 5 39.93 75.68 41.34
CA LEU A 5 40.02 75.84 42.78
C LEU A 5 41.42 76.31 43.19
N ASN A 6 42.48 75.72 42.62
CA ASN A 6 43.86 76.14 42.85
C ASN A 6 44.11 77.55 42.32
N ALA A 7 43.60 77.89 41.13
CA ALA A 7 43.72 79.25 40.58
C ALA A 7 43.01 80.30 41.46
N LYS A 8 41.81 80.00 41.98
CA LYS A 8 41.10 80.87 42.94
C LYS A 8 41.80 80.95 44.31
N LEU A 9 42.44 79.86 44.77
CA LEU A 9 43.20 79.83 46.02
C LEU A 9 44.48 80.70 45.91
N ASP A 10 45.15 80.65 44.76
CA ASP A 10 46.31 81.50 44.44
C ASP A 10 45.92 82.98 44.30
N GLU A 11 44.77 83.30 43.67
CA GLU A 11 44.23 84.67 43.62
C GLU A 11 43.91 85.24 45.01
N LEU A 12 43.42 84.40 45.94
CA LEU A 12 43.12 84.80 47.32
C LEU A 12 44.36 85.00 48.18
N GLN A 13 45.46 84.29 47.90
CA GLN A 13 46.73 84.49 48.60
C GLN A 13 47.46 85.78 48.19
N GLN A 14 47.20 86.30 46.99
CA GLN A 14 47.85 87.52 46.50
C GLN A 14 47.17 88.85 46.95
N ARG A 15 45.90 88.83 47.37
CA ARG A 15 45.20 90.04 47.83
C ARG A 15 45.28 90.20 49.36
N GLY A 16 46.28 90.95 49.82
CA GLY A 16 46.30 91.53 51.17
C GLY A 16 45.24 92.64 51.32
N ASP A 17 44.46 92.56 52.39
CA ASP A 17 43.44 93.52 52.88
C ASP A 17 42.10 93.65 52.14
N ARG A 18 41.13 92.81 52.55
CA ARG A 18 39.72 93.17 52.89
C ARG A 18 38.96 91.93 53.41
N GLN A 19 38.60 91.91 54.71
CA GLN A 19 37.88 90.81 55.39
C GLN A 19 36.52 90.41 54.76
N LEU A 20 35.92 91.28 53.94
CA LEU A 20 34.62 91.04 53.28
C LEU A 20 34.74 90.23 51.98
N GLU A 21 35.85 90.37 51.23
CA GLU A 21 36.09 89.59 50.00
C GLU A 21 36.55 88.15 50.32
N THR A 22 37.29 87.97 51.41
CA THR A 22 37.74 86.65 51.89
C THR A 22 36.59 85.78 52.39
N THR A 23 35.56 86.36 53.02
CA THR A 23 34.37 85.61 53.47
C THR A 23 33.47 85.19 52.31
N VAL A 24 33.29 86.03 51.29
CA VAL A 24 32.54 85.67 50.08
C VAL A 24 33.27 84.59 49.28
N ALA A 25 34.58 84.71 49.12
CA ALA A 25 35.37 83.71 48.41
C ALA A 25 35.48 82.37 49.16
N LEU A 26 35.59 82.39 50.49
CA LEU A 26 35.49 81.17 51.32
C LEU A 26 34.11 80.53 51.24
N CYS A 27 33.05 81.34 51.19
CA CYS A 27 31.69 80.83 51.01
C CYS A 27 31.57 80.16 49.64
N GLU A 28 32.06 80.79 48.57
CA GLU A 28 31.99 80.24 47.22
C GLU A 28 32.85 78.98 47.03
N ILE A 29 34.04 78.94 47.64
CA ILE A 29 34.87 77.73 47.70
C ILE A 29 34.14 76.62 48.46
N ARG A 30 33.46 76.94 49.58
CA ARG A 30 32.69 75.96 50.35
C ARG A 30 31.49 75.43 49.57
N THR A 31 30.81 76.29 48.81
CA THR A 31 29.71 75.89 47.91
C THR A 31 30.22 74.99 46.80
N GLN A 32 31.34 75.33 46.15
CA GLN A 32 31.98 74.50 45.13
C GLN A 32 32.47 73.16 45.68
N LEU A 33 33.00 73.13 46.92
CA LEU A 33 33.36 71.90 47.60
C LEU A 33 32.13 71.04 47.90
N GLN A 34 31.02 71.63 48.36
CA GLN A 34 29.78 70.90 48.58
C GLN A 34 29.17 70.36 47.28
N GLU A 35 29.23 71.10 46.18
CA GLU A 35 28.81 70.61 44.86
C GLU A 35 29.71 69.48 44.37
N LEU A 36 31.02 69.59 44.56
CA LEU A 36 31.96 68.53 44.22
C LEU A 36 31.71 67.26 45.06
N THR A 37 31.48 67.41 46.37
CA THR A 37 31.13 66.28 47.26
C THR A 37 29.85 65.61 46.80
N LYS A 38 28.79 66.38 46.50
CA LYS A 38 27.53 65.81 45.95
C LYS A 38 27.73 65.12 44.60
N SER A 39 28.56 65.68 43.72
CA SER A 39 28.87 65.07 42.43
C SER A 39 29.65 63.76 42.57
N VAL A 40 30.58 63.69 43.53
CA VAL A 40 31.33 62.47 43.84
C VAL A 40 30.41 61.42 44.49
N GLU A 41 29.54 61.80 45.40
CA GLU A 41 28.54 60.89 46.01
C GLU A 41 27.56 60.35 44.96
N SER A 42 27.10 61.20 44.03
CA SER A 42 26.26 60.78 42.89
C SER A 42 27.00 59.79 42.00
N CYS A 43 28.25 60.08 41.65
CA CYS A 43 29.09 59.19 40.83
C CYS A 43 29.36 57.85 41.57
N GLN A 44 29.60 57.87 42.88
CA GLN A 44 29.74 56.65 43.69
C GLN A 44 28.43 55.83 43.73
N SER A 45 27.28 56.50 43.78
CA SER A 45 25.97 55.84 43.71
C SER A 45 25.75 55.15 42.36
N GLU A 46 26.01 55.86 41.25
CA GLU A 46 25.90 55.30 39.89
C GLU A 46 26.85 54.11 39.68
N VAL A 47 28.11 54.23 40.12
CA VAL A 47 29.07 53.12 40.07
C VAL A 47 28.61 51.91 40.90
N SER A 48 27.96 52.15 42.05
CA SER A 48 27.42 51.09 42.90
C SER A 48 26.20 50.40 42.29
N GLU A 49 25.40 51.12 41.51
CA GLU A 49 24.26 50.59 40.76
C GLU A 49 24.72 49.74 39.57
N VAL A 50 25.66 50.26 38.76
CA VAL A 50 26.29 49.50 37.67
C VAL A 50 26.95 48.21 38.18
N LYS A 51 27.58 48.25 39.36
CA LYS A 51 28.16 47.04 39.98
C LYS A 51 27.09 46.02 40.37
N ARG A 52 25.91 46.46 40.82
CA ARG A 52 24.78 45.57 41.13
C ARG A 52 24.22 44.94 39.86
N ASP A 53 24.03 45.73 38.81
CA ASP A 53 23.56 45.25 37.50
C ASP A 53 24.54 44.24 36.89
N MET A 54 25.84 44.50 36.99
CA MET A 54 26.88 43.57 36.51
C MET A 54 26.87 42.24 37.27
N VAL A 55 26.53 42.25 38.57
CA VAL A 55 26.36 41.01 39.36
C VAL A 55 25.07 40.28 38.98
N ALA A 56 23.97 41.00 38.71
CA ALA A 56 22.72 40.41 38.23
C ALA A 56 22.90 39.77 36.84
N ILE A 57 23.55 40.48 35.90
CA ILE A 57 23.89 39.96 34.56
C ILE A 57 24.80 38.73 34.68
N LYS A 58 25.77 38.75 35.60
CA LYS A 58 26.63 37.57 35.83
C LYS A 58 25.81 36.37 36.30
N HIS A 59 24.85 36.57 37.21
CA HIS A 59 23.97 35.49 37.66
C HIS A 59 23.09 34.97 36.52
N GLU A 60 22.53 35.83 35.68
CA GLU A 60 21.75 35.37 34.52
C GLU A 60 22.63 34.61 33.52
N LEU A 61 23.86 35.08 33.27
CA LEU A 61 24.82 34.38 32.42
C LEU A 61 25.17 33.00 32.98
N ASP A 62 25.39 32.89 34.31
CA ASP A 62 25.63 31.61 34.98
C ASP A 62 24.42 30.66 34.83
N THR A 63 23.18 31.16 34.90
CA THR A 63 21.98 30.33 34.65
C THR A 63 21.84 29.89 33.19
N VAL A 64 22.18 30.74 32.24
CA VAL A 64 22.20 30.38 30.80
C VAL A 64 23.27 29.33 30.53
N GLN A 65 24.43 29.44 31.19
CA GLN A 65 25.50 28.46 31.12
C GLN A 65 25.03 27.09 31.65
N GLN A 66 24.30 27.06 32.76
CA GLN A 66 23.73 25.84 33.33
C GLN A 66 22.69 25.20 32.40
N VAL A 67 21.77 25.98 31.83
CA VAL A 67 20.78 25.45 30.85
C VAL A 67 21.49 24.92 29.60
N LYS A 68 22.57 25.57 29.16
CA LYS A 68 23.37 25.09 28.04
C LYS A 68 24.01 23.74 28.36
N GLU A 69 24.58 23.55 29.55
CA GLU A 69 25.13 22.26 30.00
C GLU A 69 24.04 21.17 30.04
N GLU A 70 22.85 21.47 30.57
CA GLU A 70 21.73 20.51 30.58
C GLU A 70 21.27 20.12 29.17
N ILE A 71 21.21 21.07 28.23
CA ILE A 71 20.89 20.80 26.83
C ILE A 71 21.97 19.94 26.17
N GLU A 72 23.24 20.17 26.49
CA GLU A 72 24.38 19.42 25.94
C GLU A 72 24.41 17.98 26.48
N GLU A 73 24.12 17.78 27.77
CA GLU A 73 23.91 16.44 28.36
C GLU A 73 22.72 15.71 27.75
N LEU A 74 21.58 16.40 27.55
CA LEU A 74 20.41 15.83 26.88
C LEU A 74 20.72 15.45 25.44
N ARG A 75 21.45 16.28 24.71
CA ARG A 75 21.88 16.01 23.34
C ARG A 75 22.77 14.79 23.27
N GLU A 76 23.78 14.68 24.14
CA GLU A 76 24.61 13.47 24.22
C GLU A 76 23.79 12.22 24.58
N TYR A 77 22.82 12.35 25.49
CA TYR A 77 21.95 11.25 25.85
C TYR A 77 21.10 10.78 24.67
N VAL A 78 20.54 11.72 23.89
CA VAL A 78 19.79 11.42 22.66
C VAL A 78 20.71 10.78 21.62
N ASP A 79 21.90 11.32 21.39
CA ASP A 79 22.87 10.75 20.43
C ASP A 79 23.26 9.31 20.81
N ARG A 80 23.48 9.03 22.10
CA ARG A 80 23.73 7.66 22.60
C ARG A 80 22.53 6.73 22.37
N LEU A 81 21.31 7.21 22.60
CA LEU A 81 20.08 6.45 22.34
C LEU A 81 19.89 6.16 20.84
N GLU A 82 20.16 7.15 19.99
CA GLU A 82 20.12 6.99 18.54
C GLU A 82 21.16 5.97 18.06
N GLU A 83 22.40 6.04 18.56
CA GLU A 83 23.46 5.10 18.22
C GLU A 83 23.11 3.67 18.69
N HIS A 84 22.55 3.53 19.90
CA HIS A 84 22.07 2.25 20.43
C HIS A 84 20.92 1.68 19.60
N SER A 85 19.94 2.52 19.26
CA SER A 85 18.82 2.16 18.38
C SER A 85 19.32 1.74 17.00
N HIS A 86 20.31 2.46 16.45
CA HIS A 86 20.92 2.16 15.16
C HIS A 86 21.68 0.84 15.17
N ARG A 87 22.54 0.61 16.18
CA ARG A 87 23.24 -0.68 16.38
C ARG A 87 22.26 -1.84 16.56
N ARG A 88 21.14 -1.62 17.23
CA ARG A 88 20.08 -2.62 17.40
C ARG A 88 19.37 -2.93 16.08
N LYS A 89 19.03 -1.90 15.29
CA LYS A 89 18.48 -2.09 13.94
C LYS A 89 19.44 -2.87 13.04
N LEU A 90 20.74 -2.54 13.07
CA LEU A 90 21.78 -3.27 12.32
C LEU A 90 21.81 -4.76 12.69
N ARG A 91 21.76 -5.10 13.99
CA ARG A 91 21.72 -6.51 14.44
C ARG A 91 20.46 -7.25 13.99
N LEU A 92 19.30 -6.59 14.00
CA LEU A 92 18.05 -7.16 13.45
C LEU A 92 18.11 -7.33 11.93
N LEU A 93 18.85 -6.47 11.22
CA LEU A 93 19.07 -6.58 9.78
C LEU A 93 20.08 -7.68 9.41
N GLU A 94 21.04 -7.99 10.27
CA GLU A 94 22.00 -9.09 10.11
C GLU A 94 21.36 -10.49 10.28
N GLN A 95 20.16 -10.58 10.88
CA GLN A 95 19.46 -11.86 11.05
C GLN A 95 19.05 -12.44 9.69
N GLY A 96 19.78 -13.46 9.24
CA GLY A 96 19.55 -14.14 7.96
C GLY A 96 18.44 -15.19 8.00
N LEU A 97 18.13 -15.73 6.82
CA LEU A 97 17.20 -16.84 6.64
C LEU A 97 17.82 -18.14 7.21
N THR A 98 17.30 -18.64 8.32
CA THR A 98 17.75 -19.91 8.91
C THR A 98 17.08 -21.11 8.22
N LEU A 99 17.71 -22.29 8.28
CA LEU A 99 17.14 -23.51 7.72
C LEU A 99 15.77 -23.85 8.33
N PHE A 100 15.63 -23.66 9.65
CA PHE A 100 14.37 -23.94 10.34
C PHE A 100 13.29 -22.89 10.03
N LEU A 101 13.66 -21.62 9.85
CA LEU A 101 12.73 -20.59 9.37
C LEU A 101 12.24 -20.90 7.95
N SER A 102 13.15 -21.30 7.04
CA SER A 102 12.79 -21.75 5.68
C SER A 102 11.83 -22.93 5.71
N TYR A 103 12.05 -23.90 6.59
CA TYR A 103 11.14 -25.03 6.80
C TYR A 103 9.75 -24.57 7.25
N ALA A 104 9.66 -23.67 8.24
CA ALA A 104 8.39 -23.15 8.74
C ALA A 104 7.63 -22.34 7.68
N ILE A 105 8.36 -21.54 6.88
CA ILE A 105 7.78 -20.81 5.74
C ILE A 105 7.24 -21.81 4.72
N LEU A 106 8.04 -22.80 4.29
CA LEU A 106 7.61 -23.80 3.32
C LEU A 106 6.36 -24.55 3.79
N ALA A 107 6.32 -24.97 5.06
CA ALA A 107 5.17 -25.63 5.65
C ALA A 107 3.90 -24.74 5.62
N ALA A 108 4.02 -23.45 5.95
CA ALA A 108 2.88 -22.53 5.94
C ALA A 108 2.38 -22.23 4.51
N VAL A 109 3.31 -22.07 3.57
CA VAL A 109 3.04 -21.68 2.18
C VAL A 109 2.26 -22.73 1.39
N LEU A 110 2.27 -24.00 1.82
CA LEU A 110 1.42 -25.06 1.24
C LEU A 110 -0.07 -24.70 1.20
N GLY A 111 -0.56 -23.91 2.17
CA GLY A 111 -1.95 -23.43 2.16
C GLY A 111 -2.23 -22.46 1.01
N MET A 112 -1.26 -21.62 0.63
CA MET A 112 -1.38 -20.72 -0.53
C MET A 112 -1.21 -21.49 -1.85
N LEU A 113 -0.41 -22.55 -1.86
CA LEU A 113 -0.34 -23.47 -3.00
C LEU A 113 -1.70 -24.15 -3.24
N GLN A 114 -2.37 -24.58 -2.17
CA GLN A 114 -3.72 -25.14 -2.23
C GLN A 114 -4.74 -24.12 -2.77
N PHE A 115 -4.62 -22.84 -2.41
CA PHE A 115 -5.44 -21.77 -2.98
C PHE A 115 -5.25 -21.63 -4.49
N GLY A 116 -4.00 -21.59 -4.96
CA GLY A 116 -3.68 -21.55 -6.38
C GLY A 116 -4.22 -22.77 -7.14
N TYR A 117 -4.01 -23.95 -6.58
CA TYR A 117 -4.45 -25.21 -7.18
C TYR A 117 -5.97 -25.24 -7.40
N ASN A 118 -6.75 -24.96 -6.36
CA ASN A 118 -8.21 -25.00 -6.42
C ASN A 118 -8.83 -23.88 -7.29
N THR A 119 -8.06 -22.81 -7.52
CA THR A 119 -8.44 -21.73 -8.44
C THR A 119 -8.39 -22.19 -9.90
N GLY A 120 -7.35 -22.95 -10.31
CA GLY A 120 -7.16 -23.38 -11.70
C GLY A 120 -7.73 -24.76 -12.06
N VAL A 121 -7.88 -25.66 -11.07
CA VAL A 121 -8.17 -27.09 -11.31
C VAL A 121 -9.47 -27.37 -12.08
N ILE A 122 -10.46 -26.48 -12.02
CA ILE A 122 -11.76 -26.72 -12.65
C ILE A 122 -11.77 -26.41 -14.15
N ASN A 123 -10.84 -25.58 -14.64
CA ASN A 123 -10.85 -25.04 -16.01
C ASN A 123 -10.61 -26.12 -17.07
N ALA A 124 -9.56 -26.93 -16.92
CA ALA A 124 -9.21 -27.94 -17.91
C ALA A 124 -10.25 -29.09 -18.07
N PRO A 125 -10.86 -29.62 -16.98
CA PRO A 125 -11.90 -30.66 -17.07
C PRO A 125 -13.34 -30.12 -17.23
N GLU A 126 -13.54 -28.86 -17.63
CA GLU A 126 -14.86 -28.23 -17.75
C GLU A 126 -15.87 -29.13 -18.48
N VAL A 127 -15.54 -29.56 -19.70
CA VAL A 127 -16.40 -30.41 -20.55
C VAL A 127 -16.68 -31.76 -19.90
N ASN A 128 -15.70 -32.35 -19.22
CA ASN A 128 -15.85 -33.63 -18.53
C ASN A 128 -16.83 -33.53 -17.35
N ILE A 129 -16.76 -32.42 -16.59
CA ILE A 129 -17.66 -32.14 -15.47
C ILE A 129 -19.08 -31.85 -15.97
N GLU A 130 -19.22 -31.08 -17.05
CA GLU A 130 -20.53 -30.82 -17.68
C GLU A 130 -21.19 -32.12 -18.17
N ASN A 131 -20.44 -33.01 -18.81
CA ASN A 131 -20.94 -34.32 -19.23
C ASN A 131 -21.35 -35.18 -18.03
N PHE A 132 -20.56 -35.20 -16.95
CA PHE A 132 -20.95 -35.88 -15.72
C PHE A 132 -22.27 -35.35 -15.14
N MET A 133 -22.48 -34.03 -15.15
CA MET A 133 -23.74 -33.43 -14.70
C MET A 133 -24.93 -33.85 -15.57
N LYS A 134 -24.73 -33.96 -16.89
CA LYS A 134 -25.73 -34.47 -17.83
C LYS A 134 -26.09 -35.92 -17.54
N ASP A 135 -25.08 -36.78 -17.40
CA ASP A 135 -25.24 -38.21 -17.15
C ASP A 135 -26.01 -38.46 -15.85
N VAL A 136 -25.60 -37.82 -14.74
CA VAL A 136 -26.29 -37.94 -13.44
C VAL A 136 -27.74 -37.43 -13.51
N TYR A 137 -27.98 -36.33 -14.22
CA TYR A 137 -29.34 -35.80 -14.37
C TYR A 137 -30.23 -36.77 -15.15
N LYS A 138 -29.71 -37.31 -16.25
CA LYS A 138 -30.40 -38.29 -17.09
C LYS A 138 -30.72 -39.57 -16.30
N ASP A 139 -29.78 -40.07 -15.52
CA ASP A 139 -29.99 -41.28 -14.71
C ASP A 139 -31.03 -41.05 -13.60
N ARG A 140 -31.10 -39.84 -13.03
CA ARG A 140 -32.03 -39.51 -11.95
C ARG A 140 -33.45 -39.21 -12.44
N TYR A 141 -33.61 -38.52 -13.57
CA TYR A 141 -34.89 -38.00 -14.03
C TYR A 141 -35.39 -38.65 -15.33
N GLY A 142 -34.57 -39.43 -16.02
CA GLY A 142 -34.90 -40.05 -17.31
C GLY A 142 -34.97 -39.06 -18.48
N GLU A 143 -34.59 -37.80 -18.27
CA GLU A 143 -34.65 -36.72 -19.26
C GLU A 143 -33.28 -36.08 -19.48
N ASP A 144 -33.01 -35.65 -20.70
CA ASP A 144 -31.78 -34.92 -21.01
C ASP A 144 -31.91 -33.45 -20.56
N ILE A 145 -30.95 -32.98 -19.77
CA ILE A 145 -30.86 -31.59 -19.34
C ILE A 145 -30.37 -30.69 -20.49
N SER A 146 -30.93 -29.47 -20.58
CA SER A 146 -30.50 -28.51 -21.61
C SER A 146 -29.06 -28.03 -21.38
N ASP A 147 -28.33 -27.75 -22.47
CA ASP A 147 -26.94 -27.26 -22.41
C ASP A 147 -26.80 -25.95 -21.62
N ASP A 148 -27.78 -25.06 -21.73
CA ASP A 148 -27.80 -23.79 -20.98
C ASP A 148 -27.97 -24.03 -19.47
N SER A 149 -28.81 -25.00 -19.08
CA SER A 149 -28.98 -25.40 -17.68
C SER A 149 -27.71 -26.02 -17.10
N VAL A 150 -26.99 -26.84 -17.86
CA VAL A 150 -25.71 -27.45 -17.42
C VAL A 150 -24.64 -26.40 -17.23
N LYS A 151 -24.50 -25.46 -18.17
CA LYS A 151 -23.56 -24.33 -18.03
C LYS A 151 -23.84 -23.48 -16.79
N LYS A 152 -25.12 -23.30 -16.44
CA LYS A 152 -25.53 -22.64 -15.19
C LYS A 152 -25.17 -23.45 -13.95
N LEU A 153 -25.32 -24.78 -13.97
CA LEU A 153 -24.88 -25.64 -12.86
C LEU A 153 -23.36 -25.61 -12.69
N TYR A 154 -22.61 -25.65 -13.79
CA TYR A 154 -21.16 -25.53 -13.78
C TYR A 154 -20.71 -24.17 -13.24
N SER A 155 -21.34 -23.06 -13.67
CA SER A 155 -21.02 -21.73 -13.14
C SER A 155 -21.28 -21.62 -11.64
N VAL A 156 -22.31 -22.30 -11.11
CA VAL A 156 -22.54 -22.45 -9.67
C VAL A 156 -21.39 -23.22 -9.00
N ALA A 157 -20.92 -24.34 -9.57
CA ALA A 157 -19.76 -25.08 -9.05
C ALA A 157 -18.47 -24.25 -9.00
N VAL A 158 -18.26 -23.37 -9.99
CA VAL A 158 -17.13 -22.45 -10.02
C VAL A 158 -17.30 -21.35 -8.97
N SER A 159 -18.49 -20.75 -8.87
CA SER A 159 -18.72 -19.54 -8.07
C SER A 159 -18.89 -19.82 -6.57
N ILE A 160 -19.41 -20.98 -6.19
CA ILE A 160 -19.60 -21.34 -4.77
C ILE A 160 -18.27 -21.41 -4.01
N PHE A 161 -17.16 -21.67 -4.71
CA PHE A 161 -15.81 -21.55 -4.17
C PHE A 161 -15.51 -20.15 -3.63
N ALA A 162 -15.92 -19.09 -4.35
CA ALA A 162 -15.71 -17.71 -3.92
C ALA A 162 -16.57 -17.35 -2.70
N ILE A 163 -17.79 -17.89 -2.59
CA ILE A 163 -18.64 -17.74 -1.39
C ILE A 163 -17.96 -18.41 -0.19
N GLY A 164 -17.44 -19.63 -0.36
CA GLY A 164 -16.64 -20.30 0.67
C GLY A 164 -15.44 -19.44 1.08
N GLY A 165 -14.70 -18.91 0.09
CA GLY A 165 -13.56 -18.01 0.30
C GLY A 165 -13.91 -16.77 1.11
N MET A 166 -15.08 -16.19 0.88
CA MET A 166 -15.60 -15.05 1.64
C MET A 166 -15.81 -15.39 3.12
N VAL A 167 -16.48 -16.51 3.40
CA VAL A 167 -16.71 -16.99 4.77
C VAL A 167 -15.39 -17.32 5.47
N GLY A 168 -14.47 -17.98 4.76
CA GLY A 168 -13.14 -18.30 5.28
C GLY A 168 -12.29 -17.06 5.55
N GLY A 169 -12.20 -16.13 4.60
CA GLY A 169 -11.42 -14.91 4.73
C GLY A 169 -11.91 -14.02 5.87
N PHE A 170 -13.23 -13.86 6.02
CA PHE A 170 -13.82 -13.05 7.10
C PHE A 170 -13.61 -13.69 8.48
N SER A 171 -13.70 -15.02 8.58
CA SER A 171 -13.50 -15.74 9.84
C SER A 171 -12.01 -15.91 10.23
N GLY A 172 -11.07 -15.65 9.32
CA GLY A 172 -9.63 -15.84 9.51
C GLY A 172 -9.07 -15.15 10.75
N GLY A 173 -9.41 -13.88 10.99
CA GLY A 173 -8.96 -13.14 12.17
C GLY A 173 -9.48 -13.72 13.48
N THR A 174 -10.75 -14.16 13.51
CA THR A 174 -11.36 -14.78 14.69
C THR A 174 -10.70 -16.11 15.02
N ILE A 175 -10.45 -16.94 14.00
CA ILE A 175 -9.77 -18.23 14.17
C ILE A 175 -8.32 -18.02 14.63
N ALA A 176 -7.59 -17.07 14.03
CA ALA A 176 -6.21 -16.77 14.39
C ALA A 176 -6.03 -16.31 15.84
N ASN A 177 -6.98 -15.55 16.38
CA ASN A 177 -6.96 -15.10 17.77
C ASN A 177 -7.38 -16.20 18.74
N ARG A 178 -8.40 -16.99 18.39
CA ARG A 178 -8.93 -18.04 19.27
C ARG A 178 -7.99 -19.25 19.37
N PHE A 179 -7.50 -19.74 18.24
CA PHE A 179 -6.73 -21.00 18.16
C PHE A 179 -5.24 -20.79 17.93
N GLY A 180 -4.78 -19.56 17.72
CA GLY A 180 -3.43 -19.27 17.26
C GLY A 180 -3.30 -19.41 15.75
N ARG A 181 -2.12 -19.08 15.20
CA ARG A 181 -1.89 -19.07 13.76
C ARG A 181 -1.63 -20.50 13.27
N LYS A 182 -0.72 -21.22 13.95
CA LYS A 182 -0.46 -22.65 13.71
C LYS A 182 -1.71 -23.48 14.00
N GLY A 183 -2.38 -23.26 15.14
CA GLY A 183 -3.62 -23.96 15.48
C GLY A 183 -4.73 -23.75 14.44
N GLY A 184 -4.88 -22.51 13.95
CA GLY A 184 -5.79 -22.18 12.86
C GLY A 184 -5.48 -22.92 11.57
N LEU A 185 -4.20 -22.97 11.16
CA LEU A 185 -3.77 -23.71 9.96
C LEU A 185 -4.00 -25.22 10.09
N LEU A 186 -3.76 -25.82 11.26
CA LEU A 186 -4.04 -27.25 11.51
C LEU A 186 -5.54 -27.56 11.38
N LEU A 187 -6.40 -26.73 11.99
CA LEU A 187 -7.85 -26.87 11.86
C LEU A 187 -8.29 -26.69 10.40
N ASN A 188 -7.67 -25.74 9.69
CA ASN A 188 -7.99 -25.47 8.30
C ASN A 188 -7.68 -26.66 7.38
N ASN A 189 -6.60 -27.41 7.64
CA ASN A 189 -6.26 -28.60 6.87
C ASN A 189 -7.34 -29.69 6.94
N VAL A 190 -8.08 -29.78 8.05
CA VAL A 190 -9.23 -30.70 8.16
C VAL A 190 -10.31 -30.31 7.14
N LEU A 191 -10.63 -29.02 7.01
CA LEU A 191 -11.55 -28.53 5.98
C LEU A 191 -11.01 -28.83 4.57
N GLY A 192 -9.71 -28.64 4.36
CA GLY A 192 -9.05 -28.95 3.09
C GLY A 192 -9.20 -30.41 2.68
N ILE A 193 -8.98 -31.34 3.63
CA ILE A 193 -9.14 -32.78 3.43
C ILE A 193 -10.60 -33.14 3.15
N VAL A 194 -11.55 -32.63 3.95
CA VAL A 194 -12.98 -32.89 3.75
C VAL A 194 -13.45 -32.40 2.39
N GLY A 195 -13.08 -31.16 2.01
CA GLY A 195 -13.43 -30.60 0.71
C GLY A 195 -12.85 -31.42 -0.45
N ALA A 196 -11.58 -31.81 -0.37
CA ALA A 196 -10.93 -32.63 -1.38
C ALA A 196 -11.55 -34.03 -1.51
N CYS A 197 -11.86 -34.69 -0.39
CA CYS A 197 -12.54 -35.98 -0.40
C CYS A 197 -13.93 -35.87 -1.05
N LEU A 198 -14.74 -34.87 -0.66
CA LEU A 198 -16.06 -34.66 -1.27
C LEU A 198 -15.96 -34.47 -2.78
N MET A 199 -15.01 -33.67 -3.26
CA MET A 199 -14.82 -33.51 -4.71
C MET A 199 -14.35 -34.81 -5.37
N GLY A 200 -13.39 -35.52 -4.77
CA GLY A 200 -12.82 -36.75 -5.32
C GLY A 200 -13.80 -37.92 -5.41
N PHE A 201 -14.72 -38.04 -4.46
CA PHE A 201 -15.74 -39.09 -4.45
C PHE A 201 -17.02 -38.73 -5.22
N THR A 202 -17.12 -37.54 -5.82
CA THR A 202 -18.35 -37.04 -6.50
C THR A 202 -18.86 -38.01 -7.54
N LYS A 203 -17.96 -38.53 -8.40
CA LYS A 203 -18.33 -39.45 -9.48
C LYS A 203 -18.82 -40.80 -8.94
N LEU A 204 -18.18 -41.31 -7.89
CA LEU A 204 -18.57 -42.56 -7.22
C LEU A 204 -19.93 -42.46 -6.52
N ALA A 205 -20.30 -41.26 -6.05
CA ALA A 205 -21.56 -40.98 -5.39
C ALA A 205 -22.68 -40.55 -6.35
N GLU A 206 -22.40 -40.44 -7.66
CA GLU A 206 -23.37 -40.01 -8.70
C GLU A 206 -24.14 -38.73 -8.31
N SER A 207 -23.45 -37.76 -7.69
CA SER A 207 -24.07 -36.55 -7.15
C SER A 207 -23.25 -35.30 -7.45
N TYR A 208 -23.76 -34.45 -8.34
CA TYR A 208 -23.17 -33.12 -8.58
C TYR A 208 -23.37 -32.15 -7.40
N GLU A 209 -24.31 -32.43 -6.49
CA GLU A 209 -24.49 -31.66 -5.25
C GLU A 209 -23.28 -31.81 -4.31
N MET A 210 -22.69 -33.01 -4.28
CA MET A 210 -21.48 -33.28 -3.51
C MET A 210 -20.29 -32.46 -4.00
N LEU A 211 -20.20 -32.23 -5.32
CA LEU A 211 -19.22 -31.33 -5.91
C LEU A 211 -19.43 -29.89 -5.42
N PHE A 212 -20.66 -29.39 -5.40
CA PHE A 212 -20.93 -28.03 -4.91
C PHE A 212 -20.53 -27.87 -3.44
N PHE A 213 -20.87 -28.84 -2.60
CA PHE A 213 -20.52 -28.82 -1.19
C PHE A 213 -19.00 -28.93 -0.96
N GLY A 214 -18.32 -29.80 -1.72
CA GLY A 214 -16.86 -29.89 -1.72
C GLY A 214 -16.19 -28.58 -2.14
N ARG A 215 -16.70 -27.92 -3.19
CA ARG A 215 -16.22 -26.63 -3.70
C ARG A 215 -16.46 -25.49 -2.71
N PHE A 216 -17.58 -25.51 -1.99
CA PHE A 216 -17.82 -24.58 -0.89
C PHE A 216 -16.81 -24.76 0.25
N ILE A 217 -16.63 -26.00 0.74
CA ILE A 217 -15.72 -26.29 1.87
C ILE A 217 -14.27 -25.98 1.51
N ILE A 218 -13.81 -26.37 0.32
CA ILE A 218 -12.45 -26.03 -0.12
C ILE A 218 -12.31 -24.51 -0.34
N GLY A 219 -13.39 -23.83 -0.71
CA GLY A 219 -13.46 -22.37 -0.71
C GLY A 219 -13.21 -21.78 0.67
N VAL A 220 -13.90 -22.27 1.71
CA VAL A 220 -13.65 -21.86 3.11
C VAL A 220 -12.20 -22.11 3.52
N ASN A 221 -11.65 -23.26 3.14
CA ASN A 221 -10.25 -23.59 3.38
C ASN A 221 -9.29 -22.57 2.75
N CYS A 222 -9.48 -22.29 1.47
CA CYS A 222 -8.69 -21.31 0.74
C CYS A 222 -8.83 -19.89 1.32
N GLY A 223 -10.05 -19.47 1.65
CA GLY A 223 -10.32 -18.19 2.31
C GLY A 223 -9.54 -18.03 3.62
N LEU A 224 -9.56 -19.05 4.48
CA LEU A 224 -8.78 -19.07 5.71
C LEU A 224 -7.27 -19.01 5.44
N ASN A 225 -6.77 -19.72 4.44
CA ASN A 225 -5.36 -19.67 4.05
C ASN A 225 -4.92 -18.26 3.62
N THR A 226 -5.77 -17.52 2.90
CA THR A 226 -5.45 -16.13 2.50
C THR A 226 -5.26 -15.17 3.67
N SER A 227 -5.77 -15.50 4.87
CA SER A 227 -5.58 -14.70 6.08
C SER A 227 -4.52 -15.28 7.03
N LEU A 228 -4.55 -16.60 7.27
CA LEU A 228 -3.70 -17.26 8.25
C LEU A 228 -2.25 -17.40 7.79
N VAL A 229 -2.00 -17.72 6.52
CA VAL A 229 -0.64 -17.95 6.02
C VAL A 229 0.20 -16.66 6.03
N PRO A 230 -0.27 -15.51 5.49
CA PRO A 230 0.47 -14.26 5.58
C PRO A 230 0.70 -13.81 7.02
N MET A 231 -0.28 -14.01 7.91
CA MET A 231 -0.16 -13.67 9.32
C MET A 231 0.92 -14.52 10.01
N TYR A 232 0.89 -15.84 9.82
CA TYR A 232 1.88 -16.73 10.41
C TYR A 232 3.30 -16.40 9.92
N ILE A 233 3.47 -16.24 8.60
CA ILE A 233 4.79 -15.96 8.01
C ILE A 233 5.35 -14.61 8.48
N SER A 234 4.52 -13.56 8.51
CA SER A 234 4.96 -12.23 8.95
C SER A 234 5.32 -12.18 10.44
N GLU A 235 4.70 -13.03 11.27
CA GLU A 235 4.97 -13.09 12.71
C GLU A 235 6.16 -13.98 13.10
N ILE A 236 6.55 -14.96 12.28
CA ILE A 236 7.75 -15.78 12.51
C ILE A 236 9.01 -15.17 11.86
N ALA A 237 8.84 -14.28 10.89
CA ALA A 237 9.92 -13.71 10.10
C ALA A 237 10.66 -12.58 10.83
N PRO A 238 11.98 -12.43 10.61
CA PRO A 238 12.73 -11.26 11.05
C PRO A 238 12.33 -10.05 10.22
N LEU A 239 12.46 -8.85 10.81
CA LEU A 239 11.99 -7.59 10.22
C LEU A 239 12.51 -7.33 8.81
N ASN A 240 13.78 -7.62 8.56
CA ASN A 240 14.44 -7.45 7.27
C ASN A 240 13.84 -8.31 6.14
N LEU A 241 13.22 -9.45 6.48
CA LEU A 241 12.66 -10.40 5.50
C LEU A 241 11.14 -10.29 5.35
N ARG A 242 10.42 -9.65 6.29
CA ARG A 242 8.95 -9.59 6.30
C ARG A 242 8.36 -9.11 4.96
N GLY A 243 8.96 -8.08 4.35
CA GLY A 243 8.51 -7.53 3.06
C GLY A 243 8.66 -8.52 1.89
N GLY A 244 9.79 -9.22 1.81
CA GLY A 244 10.04 -10.23 0.77
C GLY A 244 9.15 -11.47 0.92
N LEU A 245 8.71 -11.81 2.12
CA LEU A 245 7.92 -13.02 2.35
C LEU A 245 6.47 -12.94 1.87
N GLY A 246 5.91 -11.74 1.70
CA GLY A 246 4.64 -11.56 1.01
C GLY A 246 4.68 -12.10 -0.43
N THR A 247 5.86 -12.06 -1.07
CA THR A 247 6.05 -12.56 -2.43
C THR A 247 6.04 -14.08 -2.52
N VAL A 248 6.50 -14.77 -1.47
CA VAL A 248 6.48 -16.24 -1.39
C VAL A 248 5.05 -16.76 -1.40
N ASN A 249 4.13 -16.07 -0.73
CA ASN A 249 2.71 -16.40 -0.78
C ASN A 249 2.16 -16.32 -2.20
N GLN A 250 2.41 -15.20 -2.89
CA GLN A 250 1.95 -15.02 -4.26
C GLN A 250 2.57 -16.04 -5.21
N LEU A 251 3.85 -16.36 -5.04
CA LEU A 251 4.54 -17.38 -5.81
C LEU A 251 3.91 -18.77 -5.62
N ALA A 252 3.53 -19.13 -4.40
CA ALA A 252 2.83 -20.39 -4.15
C ALA A 252 1.47 -20.46 -4.83
N VAL A 253 0.72 -19.36 -4.86
CA VAL A 253 -0.55 -19.32 -5.62
C VAL A 253 -0.31 -19.58 -7.10
N THR A 254 0.69 -18.94 -7.71
CA THR A 254 0.96 -19.13 -9.15
C THR A 254 1.54 -20.50 -9.47
N VAL A 255 2.38 -21.06 -8.59
CA VAL A 255 2.85 -22.44 -8.71
C VAL A 255 1.69 -23.43 -8.57
N GLY A 256 0.80 -23.24 -7.59
CA GLY A 256 -0.40 -24.08 -7.43
C GLY A 256 -1.30 -24.04 -8.65
N LEU A 257 -1.51 -22.84 -9.23
CA LEU A 257 -2.24 -22.65 -10.47
C LEU A 257 -1.61 -23.45 -11.62
N LEU A 258 -0.30 -23.29 -11.83
CA LEU A 258 0.43 -24.02 -12.88
C LEU A 258 0.34 -25.54 -12.69
N VAL A 259 0.53 -26.04 -11.47
CA VAL A 259 0.43 -27.48 -11.17
C VAL A 259 -0.97 -28.00 -11.50
N SER A 260 -2.03 -27.25 -11.19
CA SER A 260 -3.40 -27.65 -11.54
C SER A 260 -3.63 -27.74 -13.05
N GLN A 261 -3.07 -26.80 -13.82
CA GLN A 261 -3.20 -26.78 -15.28
C GLN A 261 -2.40 -27.91 -15.94
N VAL A 262 -1.19 -28.19 -15.45
CA VAL A 262 -0.37 -29.30 -15.93
C VAL A 262 -1.06 -30.64 -15.66
N LEU A 263 -1.56 -30.87 -14.45
CA LEU A 263 -2.26 -32.11 -14.13
C LEU A 263 -3.61 -32.25 -14.87
N GLY A 264 -4.21 -31.13 -15.26
CA GLY A 264 -5.49 -31.07 -15.97
C GLY A 264 -5.46 -31.45 -17.45
N ILE A 265 -4.31 -31.79 -18.03
CA ILE A 265 -4.25 -32.24 -19.44
C ILE A 265 -4.77 -33.68 -19.59
N GLU A 266 -5.26 -34.00 -20.79
CA GLU A 266 -5.81 -35.33 -21.11
C GLU A 266 -4.80 -36.46 -20.93
N GLN A 267 -3.52 -36.19 -21.17
CA GLN A 267 -2.45 -37.17 -21.04
C GLN A 267 -2.15 -37.53 -19.57
N ILE A 268 -2.70 -36.80 -18.59
CA ILE A 268 -2.45 -36.99 -17.16
C ILE A 268 -3.75 -37.34 -16.42
N LEU A 269 -4.56 -36.35 -16.02
CA LEU A 269 -5.78 -36.56 -15.24
C LEU A 269 -7.00 -35.82 -15.80
N GLY A 270 -6.84 -35.04 -16.88
CA GLY A 270 -7.93 -34.35 -17.57
C GLY A 270 -8.81 -35.25 -18.45
N THR A 271 -9.06 -36.48 -18.02
CA THR A 271 -9.89 -37.47 -18.74
C THR A 271 -11.23 -37.67 -18.05
N ASN A 272 -12.17 -38.33 -18.73
CA ASN A 272 -13.49 -38.66 -18.16
C ASN A 272 -13.40 -39.47 -16.85
N GLU A 273 -12.37 -40.30 -16.69
CA GLU A 273 -12.12 -41.07 -15.46
C GLU A 273 -11.20 -40.34 -14.48
N GLY A 274 -10.30 -39.48 -14.96
CA GLY A 274 -9.28 -38.82 -14.15
C GLY A 274 -9.71 -37.54 -13.44
N TRP A 275 -10.74 -36.83 -13.92
CA TRP A 275 -11.11 -35.51 -13.37
C TRP A 275 -11.54 -35.52 -11.89
N PRO A 276 -12.19 -36.57 -11.33
CA PRO A 276 -12.47 -36.60 -9.89
C PRO A 276 -11.19 -36.73 -9.08
N VAL A 277 -10.24 -37.54 -9.56
CA VAL A 277 -8.91 -37.69 -8.93
C VAL A 277 -8.17 -36.36 -8.98
N LEU A 278 -8.23 -35.64 -10.10
CA LEU A 278 -7.65 -34.30 -10.25
C LEU A 278 -8.17 -33.34 -9.17
N LEU A 279 -9.48 -33.26 -8.94
CA LEU A 279 -10.02 -32.43 -7.85
C LEU A 279 -9.64 -32.97 -6.46
N GLY A 280 -9.60 -34.29 -6.29
CA GLY A 280 -9.23 -34.97 -5.05
C GLY A 280 -7.76 -34.77 -4.65
N LEU A 281 -6.85 -34.54 -5.61
CA LEU A 281 -5.43 -34.29 -5.34
C LEU A 281 -5.17 -33.02 -4.52
N ALA A 282 -6.16 -32.15 -4.36
CA ALA A 282 -6.14 -31.06 -3.38
C ALA A 282 -5.90 -31.55 -1.93
N ILE A 283 -6.09 -32.84 -1.64
CA ILE A 283 -5.78 -33.46 -0.35
C ILE A 283 -4.27 -33.49 -0.07
N CYS A 284 -3.42 -33.57 -1.11
CA CYS A 284 -1.98 -33.79 -0.95
C CYS A 284 -1.28 -32.60 -0.26
N PRO A 285 -1.47 -31.33 -0.68
CA PRO A 285 -0.94 -30.18 0.06
C PRO A 285 -1.43 -30.11 1.50
N ALA A 286 -2.69 -30.46 1.76
CA ALA A 286 -3.28 -30.41 3.10
C ALA A 286 -2.69 -31.47 4.04
N ILE A 287 -2.52 -32.71 3.58
CA ILE A 287 -1.86 -33.78 4.35
C ILE A 287 -0.39 -33.41 4.57
N LEU A 288 0.31 -32.96 3.54
CA LEU A 288 1.70 -32.55 3.68
C LEU A 288 1.85 -31.42 4.70
N GLN A 289 0.98 -30.41 4.64
CA GLN A 289 0.97 -29.35 5.64
C GLN A 289 0.65 -29.90 7.04
N LEU A 290 -0.31 -30.81 7.18
CA LEU A 290 -0.64 -31.45 8.47
C LEU A 290 0.53 -32.25 9.07
N LEU A 291 1.42 -32.79 8.24
CA LEU A 291 2.63 -33.50 8.69
C LEU A 291 3.77 -32.53 9.07
N LEU A 292 3.95 -31.44 8.33
CA LEU A 292 5.06 -30.50 8.53
C LEU A 292 4.78 -29.47 9.65
N LEU A 293 3.55 -28.95 9.71
CA LEU A 293 3.20 -27.86 10.61
C LEU A 293 3.32 -28.20 12.11
N PRO A 294 3.05 -29.43 12.59
CA PRO A 294 3.24 -29.80 14.00
C PRO A 294 4.66 -29.58 14.53
N VAL A 295 5.69 -29.74 13.67
CA VAL A 295 7.09 -29.52 14.02
C VAL A 295 7.41 -28.03 14.20
N CYS A 296 6.68 -27.17 13.48
CA CYS A 296 6.83 -25.73 13.52
C CYS A 296 6.34 -25.15 14.86
N PRO A 297 6.97 -24.08 15.40
CA PRO A 297 6.48 -23.41 16.59
C PRO A 297 5.20 -22.62 16.28
N GLU A 298 4.41 -22.34 17.31
CA GLU A 298 3.35 -21.33 17.18
C GLU A 298 4.00 -19.93 17.03
N SER A 299 3.25 -18.97 16.50
CA SER A 299 3.70 -17.59 16.34
C SER A 299 4.26 -17.02 17.66
N PRO A 300 5.53 -16.57 17.68
CA PRO A 300 6.10 -15.92 18.86
C PRO A 300 5.31 -14.69 19.30
N ARG A 301 4.80 -13.92 18.33
CA ARG A 301 3.96 -12.73 18.58
C ARG A 301 2.65 -13.13 19.26
N TYR A 302 2.00 -14.18 18.80
CA TYR A 302 0.77 -14.70 19.42
C TYR A 302 1.01 -15.18 20.86
N LEU A 303 2.10 -15.94 21.07
CA LEU A 303 2.47 -16.45 22.39
C LEU A 303 2.77 -15.31 23.37
N LEU A 304 3.51 -14.29 22.93
CA LEU A 304 3.90 -13.15 23.75
C LEU A 304 2.72 -12.23 24.05
N ILE A 305 2.01 -11.76 23.01
CA ILE A 305 1.00 -10.70 23.12
C ILE A 305 -0.35 -11.27 23.54
N THR A 306 -0.84 -12.30 22.86
CA THR A 306 -2.20 -12.80 23.08
C THR A 306 -2.28 -13.77 24.25
N LYS A 307 -1.29 -14.64 24.41
CA LYS A 307 -1.26 -15.64 25.49
C LYS A 307 -0.47 -15.20 26.73
N GLN A 308 0.36 -14.16 26.62
CA GLN A 308 1.23 -13.70 27.72
C GLN A 308 2.18 -14.82 28.21
N TRP A 309 2.63 -15.69 27.31
CA TRP A 309 3.54 -16.81 27.57
C TRP A 309 4.95 -16.49 27.04
N GLU A 310 5.67 -15.64 27.78
CA GLU A 310 6.97 -15.11 27.37
C GLU A 310 8.05 -16.17 27.16
N GLU A 311 8.15 -17.16 28.05
CA GLU A 311 9.16 -18.22 27.93
C GLU A 311 8.95 -19.11 26.69
N GLU A 312 7.70 -19.43 26.35
CA GLU A 312 7.40 -20.17 25.13
C GLU A 312 7.66 -19.33 23.87
N ALA A 313 7.40 -18.02 23.93
CA ALA A 313 7.77 -17.09 22.85
C ALA A 313 9.30 -17.03 22.65
N ARG A 314 10.08 -16.92 23.74
CA ARG A 314 11.56 -16.99 23.68
C ARG A 314 12.04 -18.30 23.09
N LYS A 315 11.47 -19.43 23.51
CA LYS A 315 11.80 -20.77 22.99
C LYS A 315 11.49 -20.90 21.49
N ALA A 316 10.35 -20.38 21.05
CA ALA A 316 9.97 -20.34 19.63
C ALA A 316 10.96 -19.51 18.82
N LEU A 317 11.31 -18.30 19.28
CA LEU A 317 12.29 -17.43 18.61
C LEU A 317 13.68 -18.06 18.55
N ARG A 318 14.17 -18.68 19.64
CA ARG A 318 15.49 -19.33 19.65
C ARG A 318 15.59 -20.40 18.57
N ARG A 319 14.49 -21.13 18.34
CA ARG A 319 14.40 -22.15 17.29
C ARG A 319 14.33 -21.54 15.89
N LEU A 320 13.59 -20.45 15.70
CA LEU A 320 13.45 -19.74 14.41
C LEU A 320 14.72 -18.98 14.01
N ARG A 321 15.40 -18.35 14.97
CA ARG A 321 16.62 -17.54 14.76
C ARG A 321 17.90 -18.36 14.85
N ALA A 322 17.84 -19.61 15.31
CA ALA A 322 19.00 -20.46 15.61
C ALA A 322 20.04 -19.74 16.50
N SER A 323 19.58 -18.84 17.38
CA SER A 323 20.40 -18.00 18.24
C SER A 323 19.76 -17.87 19.62
N ASN A 324 20.59 -17.74 20.65
CA ASN A 324 20.13 -17.46 22.01
C ASN A 324 19.84 -15.96 22.26
N GLN A 325 20.32 -15.08 21.38
CA GLN A 325 20.10 -13.64 21.45
C GLN A 325 18.78 -13.26 20.79
N VAL A 326 17.67 -13.46 21.52
CA VAL A 326 16.30 -13.16 21.03
C VAL A 326 15.63 -12.01 21.78
N GLU A 327 16.34 -11.40 22.73
CA GLU A 327 15.77 -10.35 23.57
C GLU A 327 15.44 -9.08 22.76
N GLU A 328 16.21 -8.82 21.70
CA GLU A 328 15.94 -7.71 20.79
C GLU A 328 14.64 -7.91 20.01
N ASP A 329 14.34 -9.14 19.54
CA ASP A 329 13.07 -9.49 18.90
C ASP A 329 11.89 -9.37 19.90
N ILE A 330 12.07 -9.77 21.16
CA ILE A 330 11.02 -9.67 22.20
C ILE A 330 10.70 -8.21 22.51
N GLU A 331 11.73 -7.40 22.78
CA GLU A 331 11.58 -5.98 23.05
C GLU A 331 10.99 -5.24 21.84
N GLU A 332 11.33 -5.64 20.61
CA GLU A 332 10.72 -5.12 19.38
C GLU A 332 9.23 -5.42 19.35
N MET A 333 8.82 -6.68 19.56
CA MET A 333 7.40 -7.05 19.57
C MET A 333 6.63 -6.29 20.66
N ARG A 334 7.23 -6.05 21.83
CA ARG A 334 6.64 -5.19 22.88
C ARG A 334 6.57 -3.72 22.48
N ALA A 335 7.56 -3.21 21.74
CA ALA A 335 7.51 -1.85 21.23
C ALA A 335 6.40 -1.69 20.18
N GLU A 336 6.27 -2.65 19.27
CA GLU A 336 5.16 -2.69 18.30
C GLU A 336 3.80 -2.80 19.01
N GLU A 337 3.69 -3.61 20.06
CA GLU A 337 2.47 -3.72 20.87
C GLU A 337 2.12 -2.38 21.55
N ARG A 338 3.09 -1.73 22.20
CA ARG A 338 2.89 -0.41 22.81
C ARG A 338 2.46 0.64 21.79
N ALA A 339 3.07 0.63 20.60
CA ALA A 339 2.66 1.50 19.50
C ALA A 339 1.23 1.18 19.01
N GLN A 340 0.87 -0.10 18.94
CA GLN A 340 -0.47 -0.53 18.55
C GLN A 340 -1.53 -0.19 19.60
N GLN A 341 -1.20 -0.25 20.90
CA GLN A 341 -2.10 0.14 21.99
C GLN A 341 -2.25 1.67 22.12
N ALA A 342 -1.25 2.43 21.67
CA ALA A 342 -1.33 3.89 21.60
C ALA A 342 -2.36 4.37 20.56
N GLU A 343 -2.64 3.55 19.54
CA GLU A 343 -3.74 3.78 18.60
C GLU A 343 -5.00 3.03 19.02
N SER A 344 -6.15 3.69 19.02
CA SER A 344 -7.43 3.00 19.24
C SER A 344 -7.73 2.07 18.06
N THR A 345 -8.13 0.83 18.36
CA THR A 345 -8.62 -0.10 17.33
C THR A 345 -9.96 0.39 16.81
N ILE A 346 -10.09 0.50 15.49
CA ILE A 346 -11.30 1.00 14.84
C ILE A 346 -12.10 -0.18 14.31
N SER A 347 -13.40 -0.23 14.62
CA SER A 347 -14.29 -1.26 14.08
C SER A 347 -14.54 -1.06 12.58
N MET A 348 -14.96 -2.11 11.86
CA MET A 348 -15.28 -1.98 10.41
C MET A 348 -16.39 -0.95 10.17
N THR A 349 -17.37 -0.86 11.06
CA THR A 349 -18.46 0.12 10.98
C THR A 349 -17.96 1.54 11.22
N GLU A 350 -17.12 1.75 12.22
CA GLU A 350 -16.50 3.07 12.46
C GLU A 350 -15.60 3.49 11.29
N LEU A 351 -14.86 2.54 10.71
CA LEU A 351 -13.99 2.81 9.57
C LEU A 351 -14.77 3.28 8.34
N ILE A 352 -15.92 2.65 8.05
CA ILE A 352 -16.80 3.03 6.94
C ILE A 352 -17.44 4.40 7.17
N CYS A 353 -17.81 4.71 8.42
CA CYS A 353 -18.42 5.98 8.79
C CYS A 353 -17.41 7.13 8.97
N SER A 354 -16.11 6.83 9.10
CA SER A 354 -15.08 7.83 9.39
C SER A 354 -14.79 8.74 8.19
N PRO A 355 -15.03 10.06 8.29
CA PRO A 355 -14.78 10.99 7.19
C PRO A 355 -13.29 11.10 6.82
N THR A 356 -12.39 10.94 7.80
CA THR A 356 -10.94 11.06 7.60
C THR A 356 -10.33 9.83 6.92
N LEU A 357 -10.88 8.64 7.17
CA LEU A 357 -10.39 7.38 6.62
C LEU A 357 -11.14 6.92 5.36
N ARG A 358 -12.21 7.64 4.98
CA ARG A 358 -13.02 7.32 3.80
C ARG A 358 -12.22 7.34 2.49
N ALA A 359 -11.32 8.32 2.30
CA ALA A 359 -10.55 8.40 1.06
C ALA A 359 -9.57 7.21 0.90
N PRO A 360 -8.73 6.89 1.91
CA PRO A 360 -7.94 5.65 1.92
C PRO A 360 -8.78 4.38 1.73
N LEU A 361 -9.95 4.31 2.36
CA LEU A 361 -10.84 3.15 2.25
C LEU A 361 -11.40 2.98 0.84
N VAL A 362 -11.89 4.06 0.22
CA VAL A 362 -12.36 4.03 -1.17
C VAL A 362 -11.24 3.59 -2.11
N ILE A 363 -10.00 4.05 -1.88
CA ILE A 363 -8.86 3.59 -2.67
C ILE A 363 -8.63 2.10 -2.47
N GLY A 364 -8.53 1.61 -1.23
CA GLY A 364 -8.37 0.18 -0.94
C GLY A 364 -9.45 -0.68 -1.60
N VAL A 365 -10.71 -0.28 -1.50
CA VAL A 365 -11.86 -0.96 -2.14
C VAL A 365 -11.72 -0.97 -3.67
N VAL A 366 -11.45 0.18 -4.29
CA VAL A 366 -11.32 0.27 -5.76
C VAL A 366 -10.10 -0.52 -6.26
N MET A 367 -9.00 -0.57 -5.49
CA MET A 367 -7.84 -1.39 -5.83
C MET A 367 -8.21 -2.88 -5.87
N GLN A 368 -8.99 -3.37 -4.90
CA GLN A 368 -9.47 -4.77 -4.89
C GLN A 368 -10.45 -5.06 -6.05
N LEU A 369 -11.36 -4.13 -6.33
CA LEU A 369 -12.25 -4.23 -7.48
C LEU A 369 -11.45 -4.25 -8.80
N SER A 370 -10.40 -3.43 -8.92
CA SER A 370 -9.57 -3.37 -10.11
C SER A 370 -8.82 -4.67 -10.41
N GLN A 371 -8.51 -5.46 -9.37
CA GLN A 371 -7.93 -6.79 -9.54
C GLN A 371 -8.95 -7.76 -10.13
N GLN A 372 -10.13 -7.86 -9.52
CA GLN A 372 -11.09 -8.92 -9.83
C GLN A 372 -11.93 -8.60 -11.07
N LEU A 373 -12.40 -7.36 -11.20
CA LEU A 373 -13.15 -6.88 -12.37
C LEU A 373 -12.26 -6.54 -13.58
N SER A 374 -10.97 -6.84 -13.50
CA SER A 374 -10.06 -6.77 -14.65
C SER A 374 -10.39 -7.80 -15.74
N GLY A 375 -11.09 -8.89 -15.38
CA GLY A 375 -11.34 -10.04 -16.25
C GLY A 375 -10.35 -11.20 -16.06
N ILE A 376 -9.39 -11.10 -15.12
CA ILE A 376 -8.40 -12.17 -14.91
C ILE A 376 -9.02 -13.51 -14.48
N ASN A 377 -10.06 -13.50 -13.63
CA ASN A 377 -10.70 -14.75 -13.20
C ASN A 377 -11.47 -15.43 -14.34
N ALA A 378 -11.98 -14.66 -15.30
CA ALA A 378 -12.57 -15.24 -16.49
C ALA A 378 -11.51 -16.04 -17.28
N VAL A 379 -10.29 -15.52 -17.37
CA VAL A 379 -9.16 -16.24 -17.95
C VAL A 379 -8.79 -17.45 -17.09
N PHE A 380 -8.65 -17.33 -15.78
CA PHE A 380 -8.27 -18.46 -14.92
C PHE A 380 -9.29 -19.60 -14.88
N TYR A 381 -10.59 -19.28 -14.93
CA TYR A 381 -11.66 -20.28 -14.85
C TYR A 381 -12.05 -20.86 -16.20
N TYR A 382 -11.90 -20.09 -17.29
CA TYR A 382 -12.47 -20.45 -18.59
C TYR A 382 -11.49 -20.30 -19.77
N SER A 383 -10.16 -20.19 -19.55
CA SER A 383 -9.19 -20.02 -20.66
C SER A 383 -9.22 -21.16 -21.67
N THR A 384 -9.42 -22.41 -21.24
CA THR A 384 -9.48 -23.55 -22.17
C THR A 384 -10.66 -23.38 -23.11
N ASN A 385 -11.81 -22.99 -22.56
CA ASN A 385 -13.01 -22.68 -23.31
C ASN A 385 -12.84 -21.43 -24.20
N LEU A 386 -12.09 -20.41 -23.75
CA LEU A 386 -11.77 -19.24 -24.57
C LEU A 386 -10.91 -19.60 -25.78
N PHE A 387 -9.85 -20.38 -25.61
CA PHE A 387 -8.94 -20.75 -26.71
C PHE A 387 -9.58 -21.71 -27.70
N THR A 388 -10.38 -22.68 -27.23
CA THR A 388 -11.19 -23.54 -28.13
C THR A 388 -12.20 -22.73 -28.91
N SER A 389 -12.86 -21.75 -28.27
CA SER A 389 -13.73 -20.79 -28.97
C SER A 389 -12.97 -19.95 -30.00
N SER A 390 -11.68 -19.65 -29.78
CA SER A 390 -10.79 -19.00 -30.76
C SER A 390 -10.48 -19.86 -31.97
N GLY A 391 -10.66 -21.18 -31.90
CA GLY A 391 -10.39 -22.12 -33.01
C GLY A 391 -9.20 -23.04 -32.77
N LEU A 392 -8.59 -23.01 -31.59
CA LEU A 392 -7.60 -24.00 -31.19
C LEU A 392 -8.27 -25.36 -30.99
N THR A 393 -7.54 -26.43 -31.30
CA THR A 393 -7.92 -27.79 -30.88
C THR A 393 -7.92 -27.88 -29.36
N ASP A 394 -8.70 -28.79 -28.78
CA ASP A 394 -8.78 -28.98 -27.32
C ASP A 394 -7.40 -29.21 -26.68
N GLU A 395 -6.55 -29.99 -27.34
CA GLU A 395 -5.18 -30.25 -26.89
C GLU A 395 -4.33 -28.96 -26.88
N SER A 396 -4.33 -28.20 -27.97
CA SER A 396 -3.55 -26.96 -28.06
C SER A 396 -4.08 -25.87 -27.13
N ALA A 397 -5.39 -25.81 -26.89
CA ALA A 397 -6.02 -24.91 -25.92
C ALA A 397 -5.60 -25.22 -24.48
N LYS A 398 -5.50 -26.50 -24.11
CA LYS A 398 -4.97 -26.93 -22.81
C LYS A 398 -3.49 -26.55 -22.64
N PHE A 399 -2.67 -26.73 -23.68
CA PHE A 399 -1.27 -26.27 -23.67
C PHE A 399 -1.14 -24.75 -23.57
N ALA A 400 -1.96 -23.98 -24.29
CA ALA A 400 -1.99 -22.53 -24.17
C ALA A 400 -2.39 -22.08 -22.74
N THR A 401 -3.30 -22.82 -22.10
CA THR A 401 -3.68 -22.59 -20.71
C THR A 401 -2.52 -22.85 -19.74
N ILE A 402 -1.70 -23.87 -19.96
CA ILE A 402 -0.45 -24.06 -19.19
C ILE A 402 0.50 -22.86 -19.37
N GLY A 403 0.56 -22.30 -20.58
CA GLY A 403 1.31 -21.09 -20.87
C GLY A 403 0.93 -19.91 -19.96
N ILE A 404 -0.35 -19.76 -19.62
CA ILE A 404 -0.84 -18.76 -18.66
C ILE A 404 -0.21 -18.99 -17.28
N GLY A 405 -0.26 -20.22 -16.75
CA GLY A 405 0.35 -20.54 -15.45
C GLY A 405 1.86 -20.34 -15.43
N ALA A 406 2.56 -20.72 -16.50
CA ALA A 406 4.01 -20.57 -16.61
C ALA A 406 4.41 -19.08 -16.62
N ILE A 407 3.72 -18.27 -17.40
CA ILE A 407 3.91 -16.81 -17.43
C ILE A 407 3.60 -16.20 -16.06
N MET A 408 2.54 -16.63 -15.39
CA MET A 408 2.20 -16.14 -14.05
C MET A 408 3.34 -16.40 -13.06
N VAL A 409 3.94 -17.58 -13.05
CA VAL A 409 5.10 -17.89 -12.19
C VAL A 409 6.30 -17.01 -12.53
N CYS A 410 6.68 -16.95 -13.82
CA CYS A 410 7.82 -16.16 -14.27
C CYS A 410 7.64 -14.66 -13.96
N MET A 411 6.48 -14.10 -14.29
CA MET A 411 6.21 -12.67 -14.09
C MET A 411 6.01 -12.32 -12.62
N THR A 412 5.53 -13.24 -11.78
CA THR A 412 5.50 -13.03 -10.33
C THR A 412 6.92 -12.81 -9.80
N LEU A 413 7.89 -13.61 -10.23
CA LEU A 413 9.30 -13.43 -9.84
C LEU A 413 9.89 -12.10 -10.34
N VAL A 414 9.52 -11.70 -11.57
CA VAL A 414 9.96 -10.41 -12.15
C VAL A 414 9.30 -9.21 -11.48
N SER A 415 8.05 -9.33 -11.02
CA SER A 415 7.30 -8.23 -10.42
C SER A 415 7.95 -7.71 -9.12
N ILE A 416 8.64 -8.59 -8.39
CA ILE A 416 9.26 -8.29 -7.10
C ILE A 416 10.34 -7.19 -7.23
N PRO A 417 11.44 -7.40 -7.95
CA PRO A 417 12.47 -6.36 -8.11
C PRO A 417 11.93 -5.12 -8.83
N LEU A 418 10.88 -5.28 -9.64
CA LEU A 418 10.27 -4.18 -10.36
C LEU A 418 9.49 -3.26 -9.44
N MET A 419 8.74 -3.79 -8.46
CA MET A 419 8.01 -3.02 -7.44
C MET A 419 8.94 -2.14 -6.61
N ASP A 420 10.13 -2.64 -6.29
CA ASP A 420 11.13 -1.87 -5.56
C ASP A 420 11.76 -0.76 -6.41
N ARG A 421 11.89 -0.96 -7.73
CA ARG A 421 12.51 0.03 -8.64
C ARG A 421 11.54 1.11 -9.12
N THR A 422 10.36 0.74 -9.59
CA THR A 422 9.48 1.65 -10.36
C THR A 422 8.41 2.36 -9.49
N GLY A 423 8.04 1.77 -8.35
CA GLY A 423 6.95 2.29 -7.51
C GLY A 423 5.60 1.62 -7.78
N ARG A 424 4.70 1.70 -6.81
CA ARG A 424 3.47 0.89 -6.77
C ARG A 424 2.40 1.45 -7.71
N ARG A 425 2.20 2.77 -7.69
CA ARG A 425 1.17 3.43 -8.52
C ARG A 425 1.49 3.27 -10.00
N THR A 426 2.75 3.48 -10.36
CA THR A 426 3.23 3.41 -11.75
C THR A 426 3.06 2.00 -12.34
N LEU A 427 3.41 0.96 -11.59
CA LEU A 427 3.25 -0.43 -12.06
C LEU A 427 1.78 -0.85 -12.17
N HIS A 428 0.93 -0.40 -11.25
CA HIS A 428 -0.51 -0.64 -11.36
C HIS A 428 -1.10 0.01 -12.62
N LEU A 429 -0.67 1.23 -12.96
CA LEU A 429 -1.08 1.91 -14.20
C LEU A 429 -0.60 1.20 -15.46
N TYR A 430 0.66 0.74 -15.49
CA TYR A 430 1.16 -0.04 -16.63
C TYR A 430 0.41 -1.36 -16.77
N GLY A 431 0.15 -2.06 -15.67
CA GLY A 431 -0.62 -3.30 -15.67
C GLY A 431 -2.05 -3.09 -16.18
N LEU A 432 -2.81 -2.15 -15.60
CA LEU A 432 -4.17 -1.85 -16.05
C LEU A 432 -4.21 -1.38 -17.51
N GLY A 433 -3.24 -0.55 -17.93
CA GLY A 433 -3.17 -0.03 -19.30
C GLY A 433 -2.85 -1.11 -20.33
N GLY A 434 -1.90 -2.00 -20.02
CA GLY A 434 -1.61 -3.13 -20.89
C GLY A 434 -2.76 -4.13 -20.96
N MET A 435 -3.39 -4.45 -19.81
CA MET A 435 -4.60 -5.27 -19.79
C MET A 435 -5.72 -4.66 -20.63
N PHE A 436 -5.91 -3.34 -20.58
CA PHE A 436 -6.89 -2.64 -21.42
C PHE A 436 -6.61 -2.87 -22.91
N ILE A 437 -5.38 -2.59 -23.36
CA ILE A 437 -4.99 -2.76 -24.77
C ILE A 437 -5.19 -4.21 -25.22
N PHE A 438 -4.70 -5.18 -24.46
CA PHE A 438 -4.79 -6.59 -24.85
C PHE A 438 -6.20 -7.16 -24.74
N SER A 439 -7.06 -6.62 -23.87
CA SER A 439 -8.49 -6.98 -23.85
C SER A 439 -9.22 -6.56 -25.12
N ILE A 440 -8.83 -5.43 -25.72
CA ILE A 440 -9.33 -4.99 -27.02
C ILE A 440 -8.80 -5.91 -28.13
N PHE A 441 -7.53 -6.32 -28.08
CA PHE A 441 -7.00 -7.30 -29.04
C PHE A 441 -7.66 -8.67 -28.93
N ILE A 442 -8.00 -9.14 -27.73
CA ILE A 442 -8.81 -10.36 -27.56
C ILE A 442 -10.17 -10.21 -28.26
N THR A 443 -10.86 -9.08 -28.04
CA THR A 443 -12.16 -8.81 -28.69
C THR A 443 -12.01 -8.75 -30.22
N ILE A 444 -10.99 -8.05 -30.73
CA ILE A 444 -10.71 -7.97 -32.17
C ILE A 444 -10.43 -9.36 -32.74
N SER A 445 -9.68 -10.22 -32.03
CA SER A 445 -9.40 -11.59 -32.47
C SER A 445 -10.67 -12.43 -32.63
N PHE A 446 -11.68 -12.22 -31.79
CA PHE A 446 -12.98 -12.89 -31.92
C PHE A 446 -13.82 -12.33 -33.08
N LEU A 447 -13.85 -11.01 -33.25
CA LEU A 447 -14.62 -10.36 -34.33
C LEU A 447 -14.07 -10.68 -35.72
N ILE A 448 -12.75 -10.67 -35.89
CA ILE A 448 -12.13 -10.96 -37.19
C ILE A 448 -12.39 -12.43 -37.57
N LYS A 449 -12.42 -13.36 -36.60
CA LYS A 449 -12.77 -14.76 -36.86
C LYS A 449 -14.19 -14.91 -37.43
N GLU A 450 -15.16 -14.20 -36.86
CA GLU A 450 -16.54 -14.22 -37.36
C GLU A 450 -16.63 -13.70 -38.80
N PHE A 451 -15.90 -12.62 -39.12
CA PHE A 451 -15.98 -11.97 -40.43
C PHE A 451 -15.21 -12.72 -41.54
N PHE A 452 -14.08 -13.37 -41.23
CA PHE A 452 -13.21 -14.03 -42.22
C PHE A 452 -13.30 -15.56 -42.21
N GLY A 453 -14.23 -16.16 -41.45
CA GLY A 453 -14.40 -17.62 -41.29
C GLY A 453 -14.65 -18.43 -42.58
N TYR A 454 -14.74 -17.79 -43.75
CA TYR A 454 -14.83 -18.45 -45.07
C TYR A 454 -13.47 -18.78 -45.72
N VAL A 455 -12.35 -18.27 -45.19
CA VAL A 455 -11.00 -18.49 -45.76
C VAL A 455 -10.14 -19.27 -44.75
N GLN A 456 -10.00 -20.59 -44.97
CA GLN A 456 -9.36 -21.53 -44.04
C GLN A 456 -7.92 -21.14 -43.63
N GLU A 457 -7.11 -20.58 -44.54
CA GLU A 457 -5.71 -20.20 -44.23
C GLU A 457 -5.58 -18.94 -43.36
N MET A 458 -6.63 -18.10 -43.27
CA MET A 458 -6.62 -16.94 -42.35
C MET A 458 -7.01 -17.31 -40.90
N ILE A 459 -7.49 -18.53 -40.64
CA ILE A 459 -8.02 -18.93 -39.33
C ILE A 459 -6.90 -19.33 -38.35
N ASP A 460 -5.78 -19.85 -38.85
CA ASP A 460 -4.68 -20.32 -37.99
C ASP A 460 -3.94 -19.15 -37.32
N TRP A 461 -3.55 -18.12 -38.08
CA TRP A 461 -2.86 -16.95 -37.53
C TRP A 461 -3.72 -16.13 -36.55
N MET A 462 -5.05 -16.18 -36.70
CA MET A 462 -6.03 -15.55 -35.82
C MET A 462 -6.09 -16.20 -34.44
N SER A 463 -6.08 -17.53 -34.42
CA SER A 463 -6.02 -18.33 -33.21
C SER A 463 -4.77 -17.99 -32.39
N TYR A 464 -3.61 -17.84 -33.05
CA TYR A 464 -2.38 -17.40 -32.41
C TYR A 464 -2.46 -15.95 -31.87
N LEU A 465 -3.13 -15.03 -32.58
CA LEU A 465 -3.33 -13.66 -32.08
C LEU A 465 -4.13 -13.63 -30.78
N SER A 466 -5.19 -14.44 -30.68
CA SER A 466 -6.01 -14.57 -29.46
C SER A 466 -5.17 -15.12 -28.28
N VAL A 467 -4.35 -16.14 -28.54
CA VAL A 467 -3.43 -16.71 -27.55
C VAL A 467 -2.40 -15.69 -27.09
N VAL A 468 -1.67 -15.05 -28.01
CA VAL A 468 -0.65 -14.05 -27.68
C VAL A 468 -1.24 -12.87 -26.93
N SER A 469 -2.45 -12.44 -27.30
CA SER A 469 -3.14 -11.34 -26.63
C SER A 469 -3.53 -11.72 -25.20
N THR A 470 -4.06 -12.94 -25.00
CA THR A 470 -4.41 -13.45 -23.67
C THR A 470 -3.18 -13.65 -22.79
N LEU A 471 -2.10 -14.20 -23.33
CA LEU A 471 -0.83 -14.35 -22.60
C LEU A 471 -0.25 -12.98 -22.21
N SER A 472 -0.27 -12.01 -23.12
CA SER A 472 0.19 -10.64 -22.85
C SER A 472 -0.69 -9.95 -21.80
N PHE A 473 -2.01 -10.13 -21.87
CA PHE A 473 -2.94 -9.66 -20.84
C PHE A 473 -2.57 -10.19 -19.44
N VAL A 474 -2.22 -11.47 -19.33
CA VAL A 474 -1.76 -12.11 -18.09
C VAL A 474 -0.41 -11.55 -17.62
N VAL A 475 0.53 -11.27 -18.53
CA VAL A 475 1.81 -10.59 -18.20
C VAL A 475 1.54 -9.26 -17.49
N PHE A 476 0.68 -8.42 -18.06
CA PHE A 476 0.37 -7.12 -17.48
C PHE A 476 -0.39 -7.21 -16.15
N PHE A 477 -1.25 -8.22 -15.98
CA PHE A 477 -1.86 -8.51 -14.69
C PHE A 477 -0.81 -8.81 -13.62
N ALA A 478 0.12 -9.72 -13.91
CA ALA A 478 1.16 -10.15 -12.97
C ALA A 478 2.12 -9.03 -12.57
N VAL A 479 2.35 -8.05 -13.45
CA VAL A 479 3.24 -6.89 -13.19
C VAL A 479 2.65 -5.91 -12.18
N GLY A 480 1.33 -5.73 -12.14
CA GLY A 480 0.70 -4.70 -11.31
C GLY A 480 -0.51 -5.19 -10.53
N PRO A 481 -1.70 -5.34 -11.17
CA PRO A 481 -2.95 -5.65 -10.48
C PRO A 481 -2.95 -6.93 -9.64
N GLY A 482 -2.03 -7.87 -9.86
CA GLY A 482 -1.94 -9.11 -9.08
C GLY A 482 -1.56 -8.90 -7.60
N SER A 483 -0.50 -8.14 -7.32
CA SER A 483 0.07 -8.03 -5.95
C SER A 483 -0.15 -6.67 -5.30
N ILE A 484 -0.20 -5.60 -6.09
CA ILE A 484 -0.21 -4.21 -5.62
C ILE A 484 -1.46 -3.85 -4.79
N PRO A 485 -2.69 -4.30 -5.12
CA PRO A 485 -3.89 -3.99 -4.33
C PRO A 485 -3.77 -4.35 -2.86
N TRP A 486 -3.18 -5.52 -2.56
CA TRP A 486 -2.97 -5.99 -1.19
C TRP A 486 -1.94 -5.14 -0.45
N MET A 487 -0.84 -4.78 -1.13
CA MET A 487 0.22 -3.97 -0.56
C MET A 487 -0.24 -2.53 -0.28
N ILE A 488 -0.87 -1.87 -1.25
CA ILE A 488 -1.38 -0.50 -1.08
C ILE A 488 -2.44 -0.44 0.04
N THR A 489 -3.31 -1.45 0.15
CA THR A 489 -4.29 -1.51 1.25
C THR A 489 -3.59 -1.56 2.61
N ALA A 490 -2.48 -2.29 2.75
CA ALA A 490 -1.73 -2.33 4.01
C ALA A 490 -0.97 -1.03 4.30
N GLU A 491 -0.43 -0.37 3.25
CA GLU A 491 0.36 0.86 3.35
C GLU A 491 -0.51 2.12 3.60
N LEU A 492 -1.79 2.11 3.20
CA LEU A 492 -2.71 3.25 3.35
C LEU A 492 -3.25 3.47 4.76
N PHE A 493 -3.10 2.50 5.66
CA PHE A 493 -3.69 2.53 7.00
C PHE A 493 -2.63 2.34 8.09
N SER A 494 -2.77 3.11 9.18
CA SER A 494 -2.00 2.92 10.41
C SER A 494 -2.43 1.65 11.15
N GLN A 495 -1.73 1.30 12.23
CA GLN A 495 -1.87 0.02 12.91
C GLN A 495 -3.29 -0.21 13.47
N GLY A 496 -3.97 0.85 13.95
CA GLY A 496 -5.33 0.77 14.48
C GLY A 496 -6.40 0.34 13.47
N PRO A 497 -6.64 1.09 12.37
CA PRO A 497 -7.67 0.77 11.37
C PRO A 497 -7.26 -0.31 10.36
N ARG A 498 -5.96 -0.62 10.19
CA ARG A 498 -5.48 -1.56 9.16
C ARG A 498 -6.16 -2.94 9.21
N PRO A 499 -6.35 -3.60 10.36
CA PRO A 499 -7.05 -4.89 10.40
C PRO A 499 -8.48 -4.83 9.85
N ALA A 500 -9.23 -3.77 10.19
CA ALA A 500 -10.58 -3.56 9.68
C ALA A 500 -10.56 -3.26 8.17
N ALA A 501 -9.64 -2.42 7.70
CA ALA A 501 -9.47 -2.11 6.28
C ALA A 501 -9.14 -3.35 5.44
N MET A 502 -8.20 -4.18 5.91
CA MET A 502 -7.84 -5.43 5.27
C MET A 502 -9.02 -6.41 5.22
N SER A 503 -9.83 -6.47 6.28
CA SER A 503 -11.03 -7.32 6.31
C SER A 503 -12.09 -6.87 5.29
N ILE A 504 -12.31 -5.56 5.14
CA ILE A 504 -13.19 -5.01 4.10
C ILE A 504 -12.62 -5.32 2.71
N ALA A 505 -11.32 -5.15 2.51
CA ALA A 505 -10.66 -5.44 1.25
C ALA A 505 -10.81 -6.91 0.83
N VAL A 506 -10.60 -7.85 1.76
CA VAL A 506 -10.84 -9.29 1.55
C VAL A 506 -12.30 -9.54 1.14
N LEU A 507 -13.27 -8.97 1.87
CA LEU A 507 -14.69 -9.13 1.56
C LEU A 507 -15.02 -8.65 0.14
N VAL A 508 -14.58 -7.43 -0.22
CA VAL A 508 -14.80 -6.86 -1.55
C VAL A 508 -14.14 -7.71 -2.64
N ASN A 509 -12.93 -8.20 -2.38
CA ASN A 509 -12.20 -9.05 -3.31
C ASN A 509 -12.98 -10.36 -3.60
N TRP A 510 -13.44 -11.07 -2.58
CA TRP A 510 -14.22 -12.30 -2.76
C TRP A 510 -15.59 -12.08 -3.38
N ILE A 511 -16.29 -10.98 -3.04
CA ILE A 511 -17.56 -10.60 -3.68
C ILE A 511 -17.36 -10.35 -5.17
N ALA A 512 -16.34 -9.55 -5.53
CA ALA A 512 -16.06 -9.27 -6.93
C ALA A 512 -15.66 -10.53 -7.70
N ASN A 513 -14.89 -11.44 -7.08
CA ASN A 513 -14.58 -12.73 -7.65
C ASN A 513 -15.86 -13.55 -7.93
N PHE A 514 -16.74 -13.67 -6.93
CA PHE A 514 -18.03 -14.36 -7.08
C PHE A 514 -18.86 -13.80 -8.25
N LEU A 515 -18.96 -12.47 -8.35
CA LEU A 515 -19.71 -11.80 -9.43
C LEU A 515 -19.14 -12.12 -10.81
N VAL A 516 -17.82 -12.16 -10.96
CA VAL A 516 -17.18 -12.55 -12.24
C VAL A 516 -17.41 -14.02 -12.52
N GLY A 517 -17.24 -14.91 -11.53
CA GLY A 517 -17.42 -16.35 -11.69
C GLY A 517 -18.81 -16.73 -12.19
N ILE A 518 -19.86 -16.12 -11.62
CA ILE A 518 -21.26 -16.42 -11.96
C ILE A 518 -21.74 -15.65 -13.19
N GLY A 519 -21.26 -14.42 -13.36
CA GLY A 519 -21.69 -13.53 -14.44
C GLY A 519 -21.03 -13.83 -15.78
N PHE A 520 -19.78 -14.32 -15.78
CA PHE A 520 -19.01 -14.47 -17.02
C PHE A 520 -19.65 -15.42 -18.04
N PRO A 521 -20.14 -16.63 -17.68
CA PRO A 521 -20.79 -17.50 -18.67
C PRO A 521 -22.04 -16.88 -19.30
N SER A 522 -22.86 -16.19 -18.51
CA SER A 522 -24.06 -15.49 -19.03
C SER A 522 -23.68 -14.33 -19.95
N MET A 523 -22.62 -13.59 -19.59
CA MET A 523 -22.05 -12.54 -20.42
C MET A 523 -21.49 -13.10 -21.72
N LYS A 524 -20.83 -14.27 -21.66
CA LYS A 524 -20.29 -14.96 -22.84
C LYS A 524 -21.39 -15.37 -23.82
N THR A 525 -22.48 -15.95 -23.34
CA THR A 525 -23.61 -16.33 -24.20
C THR A 525 -24.33 -15.11 -24.79
N SER A 526 -24.42 -14.00 -24.06
CA SER A 526 -25.20 -12.82 -24.49
C SER A 526 -24.41 -11.85 -25.37
N LEU A 527 -23.10 -11.71 -25.12
CA LEU A 527 -22.22 -10.78 -25.84
C LEU A 527 -21.33 -11.46 -26.87
N GLU A 528 -21.21 -12.80 -26.84
CA GLU A 528 -20.44 -13.61 -27.79
C GLU A 528 -19.01 -13.04 -28.00
N ASN A 529 -18.72 -12.51 -29.18
CA ASN A 529 -17.40 -11.98 -29.54
C ASN A 529 -17.03 -10.70 -28.77
N TYR A 530 -18.01 -10.02 -28.17
CA TYR A 530 -17.83 -8.78 -27.39
C TYR A 530 -17.63 -9.01 -25.88
N THR A 531 -17.48 -10.27 -25.44
CA THR A 531 -17.43 -10.65 -24.02
C THR A 531 -16.38 -9.90 -23.20
N PHE A 532 -15.25 -9.48 -23.79
CA PHE A 532 -14.20 -8.76 -23.07
C PHE A 532 -14.40 -7.24 -22.99
N LEU A 533 -15.33 -6.64 -23.76
CA LEU A 533 -15.55 -5.19 -23.75
C LEU A 533 -15.99 -4.63 -22.39
N PRO A 534 -16.88 -5.30 -21.61
CA PRO A 534 -17.19 -4.84 -20.25
C PRO A 534 -15.95 -4.77 -19.36
N PHE A 535 -15.04 -5.74 -19.47
CA PHE A 535 -13.76 -5.71 -18.74
C PHE A 535 -12.86 -4.56 -19.22
N SER A 536 -12.80 -4.29 -20.53
CA SER A 536 -12.08 -3.13 -21.07
C SER A 536 -12.62 -1.81 -20.51
N ALA A 537 -13.94 -1.67 -20.40
CA ALA A 537 -14.56 -0.49 -19.80
C ALA A 537 -14.18 -0.32 -18.32
N PHE A 538 -14.24 -1.41 -17.54
CA PHE A 538 -13.78 -1.40 -16.15
C PHE A 538 -12.29 -1.05 -16.03
N LEU A 539 -11.43 -1.64 -16.86
CA LEU A 539 -9.99 -1.35 -16.88
C LEU A 539 -9.72 0.13 -17.17
N ALA A 540 -10.43 0.74 -18.12
CA ALA A 540 -10.31 2.17 -18.40
C ALA A 540 -10.74 3.03 -17.19
N ILE A 541 -11.85 2.68 -16.54
CA ILE A 541 -12.34 3.37 -15.32
C ILE A 541 -11.31 3.28 -14.20
N PHE A 542 -10.78 2.08 -13.94
CA PHE A 542 -9.78 1.86 -12.89
C PHE A 542 -8.44 2.52 -13.22
N TRP A 543 -8.05 2.57 -14.49
CA TRP A 543 -6.85 3.28 -14.91
C TRP A 543 -6.98 4.77 -14.64
N ILE A 544 -8.11 5.39 -15.03
CA ILE A 544 -8.39 6.81 -14.76
C ILE A 544 -8.43 7.08 -13.25
N PHE A 545 -9.09 6.21 -12.48
CA PHE A 545 -9.14 6.33 -11.02
C PHE A 545 -7.74 6.26 -10.41
N THR A 546 -6.95 5.27 -10.80
CA THR A 546 -5.57 5.08 -10.32
C THR A 546 -4.71 6.29 -10.65
N TYR A 547 -4.84 6.81 -11.87
CA TYR A 547 -4.11 7.99 -12.31
C TYR A 547 -4.48 9.22 -11.48
N LYS A 548 -5.76 9.42 -11.14
CA LYS A 548 -6.22 10.64 -10.45
C LYS A 548 -6.20 10.58 -8.91
N LYS A 549 -6.40 9.40 -8.31
CA LYS A 549 -6.72 9.29 -6.87
C LYS A 549 -5.72 8.47 -6.06
N VAL A 550 -5.00 7.54 -6.68
CA VAL A 550 -4.07 6.66 -5.95
C VAL A 550 -2.73 7.38 -5.75
N PRO A 551 -2.28 7.60 -4.51
CA PRO A 551 -0.96 8.18 -4.26
C PRO A 551 0.16 7.15 -4.50
N GLU A 552 1.37 7.64 -4.74
CA GLU A 552 2.56 6.78 -4.68
C GLU A 552 2.94 6.56 -3.21
N THR A 553 3.04 5.30 -2.80
CA THR A 553 3.33 4.85 -1.44
C THR A 553 4.77 4.38 -1.26
N LYS A 554 5.52 4.17 -2.35
CA LYS A 554 6.92 3.73 -2.30
C LYS A 554 7.76 4.68 -1.43
N ASN A 555 8.48 4.09 -0.47
CA ASN A 555 9.41 4.77 0.44
C ASN A 555 8.78 5.92 1.25
N LYS A 556 7.47 5.87 1.50
CA LYS A 556 6.77 6.86 2.31
C LYS A 556 6.27 6.28 3.62
N THR A 557 6.27 7.10 4.66
CA THR A 557 5.61 6.74 5.93
C THR A 557 4.10 6.89 5.82
N PHE A 558 3.37 6.31 6.77
CA PHE A 558 1.92 6.47 6.85
C PHE A 558 1.54 7.95 7.01
N GLU A 559 2.27 8.69 7.84
CA GLU A 559 2.04 10.11 8.12
C GLU A 559 2.22 10.96 6.85
N GLU A 560 3.25 10.66 6.06
CA GLU A 560 3.49 11.31 4.77
C GLU A 560 2.36 11.02 3.77
N ILE A 561 1.88 9.78 3.72
CA ILE A 561 0.74 9.39 2.87
C ILE A 561 -0.53 10.13 3.31
N LEU A 562 -0.79 10.23 4.62
CA LEU A 562 -1.93 10.94 5.17
C LEU A 562 -1.86 12.45 4.89
N ALA A 563 -0.67 13.04 4.94
CA ALA A 563 -0.44 14.44 4.59
C ALA A 563 -0.81 14.74 3.13
N LEU A 564 -0.60 13.79 2.19
CA LEU A 564 -1.03 13.94 0.79
C LEU A 564 -2.56 14.05 0.66
N PHE A 565 -3.31 13.33 1.50
CA PHE A 565 -4.78 13.41 1.51
C PHE A 565 -5.27 14.73 2.12
N ARG A 566 -4.58 15.27 3.13
CA ARG A 566 -4.91 16.56 3.74
C ARG A 566 -4.66 17.74 2.79
N HIS A 567 -3.49 17.80 2.15
CA HIS A 567 -3.18 18.84 1.17
C HIS A 567 -4.05 18.80 -0.08
N GLY A 568 -4.54 17.63 -0.49
CA GLY A 568 -5.49 17.50 -1.60
C GLY A 568 -6.86 18.13 -1.32
N ASN A 569 -7.36 18.00 -0.08
CA ASN A 569 -8.61 18.63 0.37
C ASN A 569 -8.45 20.15 0.54
N ASP A 570 -7.27 20.62 0.99
CA ASP A 570 -6.98 22.04 1.14
C ASP A 570 -6.85 22.74 -0.23
N ARG A 571 -6.30 22.08 -1.25
CA ARG A 571 -6.29 22.63 -2.62
C ARG A 571 -7.68 22.75 -3.24
N SER A 572 -8.62 21.86 -2.93
CA SER A 572 -10.03 22.04 -3.31
C SER A 572 -10.70 23.16 -2.50
N SER A 573 -10.43 23.25 -1.20
CA SER A 573 -10.95 24.30 -0.32
C SER A 573 -10.45 25.70 -0.68
N LEU A 574 -9.16 25.82 -1.06
CA LEU A 574 -8.53 27.07 -1.52
C LEU A 574 -9.04 27.48 -2.92
N ARG A 575 -9.45 26.52 -3.75
CA ARG A 575 -10.02 26.80 -5.07
C ARG A 575 -11.49 27.23 -5.00
N ASP A 576 -12.22 26.79 -3.97
CA ASP A 576 -13.61 27.18 -3.69
C ASP A 576 -13.72 28.43 -2.81
N SER A 577 -12.64 28.85 -2.16
CA SER A 577 -12.64 30.05 -1.32
C SER A 577 -12.45 31.31 -2.17
N ARG A 578 -13.43 32.23 -2.12
CA ARG A 578 -13.34 33.61 -2.66
C ARG A 578 -12.08 34.38 -2.22
N LEU A 579 -11.35 33.87 -1.22
CA LEU A 579 -10.04 34.37 -0.79
C LEU A 579 -8.96 34.32 -1.89
N TYR A 580 -8.95 33.32 -2.78
CA TYR A 580 -7.88 33.22 -3.79
C TYR A 580 -7.94 34.37 -4.82
N GLY A 581 -9.16 34.79 -5.20
CA GLY A 581 -9.35 35.99 -6.04
C GLY A 581 -9.01 37.30 -5.32
N SER A 582 -9.23 37.37 -4.00
CA SER A 582 -8.87 38.55 -3.19
C SER A 582 -7.35 38.64 -2.96
N MET A 583 -6.67 37.51 -2.71
CA MET A 583 -5.21 37.46 -2.57
C MET A 583 -4.51 37.80 -3.89
N LEU A 584 -4.98 37.28 -5.02
CA LEU A 584 -4.38 37.59 -6.32
C LEU A 584 -4.55 39.07 -6.70
N ASN A 585 -5.68 39.68 -6.36
CA ASN A 585 -5.89 41.12 -6.53
C ASN A 585 -5.02 41.96 -5.59
N CYS A 586 -4.79 41.51 -4.35
CA CYS A 586 -3.86 42.19 -3.43
C CYS A 586 -2.40 42.06 -3.88
N VAL A 587 -1.98 40.90 -4.39
CA VAL A 587 -0.62 40.67 -4.90
C VAL A 587 -0.38 41.48 -6.18
N ASN A 588 -1.33 41.52 -7.11
CA ASN A 588 -1.25 42.35 -8.31
C ASN A 588 -1.26 43.87 -8.00
N ALA A 589 -1.93 44.28 -6.92
CA ALA A 589 -1.90 45.67 -6.44
C ALA A 589 -0.55 46.04 -5.76
N LEU A 590 0.16 45.05 -5.22
CA LEU A 590 1.49 45.22 -4.62
C LEU A 590 2.62 45.20 -5.68
N GLU A 591 2.50 44.39 -6.74
CA GLU A 591 3.47 44.35 -7.85
C GLU A 591 3.51 45.64 -8.67
N GLY A 592 2.43 46.44 -8.66
CA GLY A 592 2.41 47.76 -9.33
C GLY A 592 3.25 48.84 -8.64
N HIS A 593 3.80 48.58 -7.45
CA HIS A 593 4.50 49.57 -6.63
C HIS A 593 5.98 49.28 -6.35
N ILE A 594 6.57 48.26 -6.99
CA ILE A 594 7.98 47.92 -6.78
C ILE A 594 8.86 48.68 -7.80
N PRO A 595 9.86 49.47 -7.35
CA PRO A 595 10.78 50.14 -8.26
C PRO A 595 11.60 49.12 -9.08
N PRO A 596 11.97 49.42 -10.35
CA PRO A 596 12.64 48.47 -11.25
C PRO A 596 13.96 47.88 -10.71
N ALA A 597 14.59 48.55 -9.74
CA ALA A 597 15.86 48.11 -9.15
C ALA A 597 15.74 46.90 -8.21
N GLU A 598 14.59 46.68 -7.58
CA GLU A 598 14.40 45.53 -6.65
C GLU A 598 13.94 44.26 -7.37
N SER A 599 13.27 44.39 -8.52
CA SER A 599 12.87 43.24 -9.34
C SER A 599 14.08 42.48 -9.91
N ALA A 600 15.18 43.18 -10.20
CA ALA A 600 16.42 42.58 -10.67
C ALA A 600 17.19 41.82 -9.56
N ALA A 601 17.05 42.22 -8.28
CA ALA A 601 17.71 41.54 -7.17
C ALA A 601 17.08 40.19 -6.83
N LEU A 602 15.77 40.04 -7.06
CA LEU A 602 15.03 38.80 -6.84
C LEU A 602 15.33 37.71 -7.87
N MET A 603 15.61 38.06 -9.14
CA MET A 603 15.95 37.08 -10.18
C MET A 603 17.38 36.53 -10.07
N VAL A 604 18.29 37.19 -9.34
CA VAL A 604 19.69 36.74 -9.18
C VAL A 604 19.84 35.72 -8.05
N ALA A 605 18.85 35.57 -7.16
CA ALA A 605 18.91 34.66 -6.02
C ALA A 605 18.54 33.19 -6.34
N GLU A 606 18.04 32.90 -7.55
CA GLU A 606 17.51 31.57 -7.92
C GLU A 606 18.47 30.68 -8.75
N GLU A 607 19.68 31.15 -9.07
CA GLU A 607 20.71 30.33 -9.75
C GLU A 607 21.86 29.96 -8.80
N LYS A 608 21.73 28.80 -8.13
CA LYS A 608 22.86 27.96 -7.72
C LYS A 608 22.54 26.49 -8.00
N PRO A 609 23.30 25.77 -8.85
CA PRO A 609 23.05 24.36 -9.15
C PRO A 609 23.82 23.43 -8.19
N HIS A 610 23.18 22.35 -7.74
CA HIS A 610 23.85 21.14 -7.26
C HIS A 610 24.17 20.21 -8.46
N PRO A 611 25.31 19.49 -8.45
CA PRO A 611 25.82 18.77 -9.61
C PRO A 611 25.23 17.35 -9.73
N ASP A 612 25.43 16.77 -10.91
CA ASP A 612 25.22 15.38 -11.32
C ASP A 612 23.87 15.04 -11.98
N SER A 613 23.80 15.24 -13.30
CA SER A 613 23.46 14.15 -14.24
C SER A 613 23.71 14.55 -15.70
N PHE A 614 24.43 13.66 -16.38
CA PHE A 614 24.85 13.72 -17.77
C PHE A 614 23.67 13.84 -18.76
N VAL A 615 23.78 14.75 -19.73
CA VAL A 615 22.92 14.81 -20.92
C VAL A 615 23.78 14.64 -22.17
N PHE A 616 23.45 13.62 -22.97
CA PHE A 616 23.95 13.41 -24.32
C PHE A 616 23.39 14.48 -25.25
N ALA A 617 24.28 15.08 -26.05
CA ALA A 617 23.98 16.08 -27.06
C ALA A 617 23.59 15.47 -28.41
N ALA A 618 22.63 16.10 -29.09
CA ALA A 618 22.53 16.35 -30.54
C ALA A 618 21.12 16.93 -30.82
N GLY A 619 20.87 18.05 -31.51
CA GLY A 619 21.67 19.06 -32.17
C GLY A 619 20.74 19.89 -33.08
N SER A 620 20.99 21.21 -33.21
CA SER A 620 20.74 22.11 -34.38
C SER A 620 19.26 22.25 -34.89
N GLU A 621 18.66 23.39 -35.24
CA GLU A 621 19.11 24.75 -35.60
C GLU A 621 17.93 25.76 -35.55
N ARG A 622 18.28 27.05 -35.69
CA ARG A 622 17.49 28.30 -35.54
C ARG A 622 16.47 28.56 -36.67
N SER A 623 15.37 29.30 -36.40
CA SER A 623 15.24 30.74 -36.75
C SER A 623 13.83 31.37 -36.61
N SER A 624 13.79 32.56 -35.98
CA SER A 624 13.08 33.82 -36.31
C SER A 624 11.54 34.02 -36.19
N VAL A 625 11.17 34.82 -35.18
CA VAL A 625 10.38 36.10 -35.18
C VAL A 625 9.11 36.24 -36.06
N ALA A 626 7.98 36.59 -35.43
CA ALA A 626 6.82 37.26 -36.05
C ALA A 626 6.20 38.33 -35.11
N PRO A 627 5.65 39.46 -35.62
CA PRO A 627 5.15 40.58 -34.81
C PRO A 627 3.61 40.60 -34.59
N ALA A 628 3.19 41.42 -33.64
CA ALA A 628 1.85 41.56 -33.05
C ALA A 628 0.79 42.31 -33.90
N GLN A 629 -0.50 42.08 -33.58
CA GLN A 629 -1.67 42.91 -33.96
C GLN A 629 -2.72 42.97 -32.81
N PRO A 630 -3.60 44.00 -32.76
CA PRO A 630 -4.18 44.54 -31.52
C PRO A 630 -5.64 44.14 -31.20
N GLU A 631 -6.01 44.42 -29.95
CA GLU A 631 -7.21 44.08 -29.18
C GLU A 631 -8.57 44.57 -29.74
N ARG A 632 -9.65 43.83 -29.41
CA ARG A 632 -11.06 44.29 -29.48
C ARG A 632 -11.64 44.43 -28.06
N PRO A 633 -12.54 45.41 -27.81
CA PRO A 633 -13.13 45.63 -26.48
C PRO A 633 -14.32 44.68 -26.19
N PRO A 634 -14.66 44.44 -24.90
CA PRO A 634 -15.70 43.51 -24.48
C PRO A 634 -17.11 44.14 -24.40
N PRO A 635 -18.20 43.32 -24.42
CA PRO A 635 -19.59 43.78 -24.36
C PRO A 635 -20.09 44.06 -22.92
N PRO A 636 -21.21 44.80 -22.76
CA PRO A 636 -21.66 45.31 -21.45
C PRO A 636 -22.48 44.30 -20.62
N LEU A 637 -22.41 44.47 -19.29
CA LEU A 637 -23.04 43.65 -18.25
C LEU A 637 -24.55 43.91 -18.06
N PRO A 638 -25.35 42.90 -17.66
CA PRO A 638 -26.75 43.09 -17.25
C PRO A 638 -26.89 43.51 -15.77
N PRO A 639 -28.03 44.12 -15.37
CA PRO A 639 -28.20 44.77 -14.07
C PRO A 639 -28.55 43.80 -12.91
N PRO A 640 -28.36 44.23 -11.64
CA PRO A 640 -28.42 43.34 -10.47
C PRO A 640 -29.85 43.04 -9.98
N ARG A 641 -30.09 41.79 -9.56
CA ARG A 641 -31.26 41.37 -8.77
C ARG A 641 -30.88 41.27 -7.29
N PHE A 642 -31.63 41.94 -6.43
CA PHE A 642 -31.56 41.84 -4.97
C PHE A 642 -32.17 40.52 -4.45
N PRO A 643 -31.75 40.04 -3.26
CA PRO A 643 -32.21 38.77 -2.71
C PRO A 643 -33.52 38.95 -1.93
N ASN A 644 -34.51 38.10 -2.19
CA ASN A 644 -35.66 37.94 -1.30
C ASN A 644 -35.41 36.79 -0.30
N SER A 645 -35.79 37.11 0.93
CA SER A 645 -35.94 36.27 2.11
C SER A 645 -36.79 35.02 1.87
N GLY A 646 -36.50 33.96 2.63
CA GLY A 646 -37.01 32.62 2.42
C GLY A 646 -38.42 32.31 2.93
N VAL A 647 -38.80 31.06 2.65
CA VAL A 647 -39.56 30.11 3.48
C VAL A 647 -39.06 28.72 3.09
#